data_AF-A0A4R0RNQ6-F1
#
_entry.id   AF-A0A4R0RNQ6-F1
#
_cell.length_a   1.000
_cell.length_b   1.000
_cell.length_c   1.000
_cell.angle_alpha   90.00
_cell.angle_beta   90.00
_cell.angle_gamma   90.00
#
_symmetry.space_group_name_H-M   'P 1'
#
loop_
_entity.id
_entity.type
_entity.pdbx_description
1 polymer ?
#
loop_
_entity_poly.entity_id
_entity_poly.type
_entity_poly.pdbx_seq_one_letter_code
_entity_poly.pdbx_strand_id
1 'polypeptide(L)'
;MWSLPNVAGKYPVGATTFAIPLGDGHVIGQSKLKPGAPNAGRSTEDTPALNLKEVVFTAYYPADISKSPQGAKPVKGMHWLTKPAKEMLRGYSQFMGLSFFVLWWVLGSIATRLKIPVYSNARLLHPKEGSSKSWPLVIFSHGLGGTRTNYSHFCSSLASEGNVVLAIEHHDGSSPFVMSRTPVPGHHTPFSPEYMYYVNPDDVHWDDPTVSEQDKFALRTEQLLFRRIEIYTAYFKFKDLTEKSVSVLTDELECSELHTVDGPWNFGLKERTDDAAFWKSWMTEAEETLTPKVQCNDNVHLTGHSFGGATILSILSSSPPSLPGMEFGPIHIARMIALDPWMEPLPSPGLHPLQADASLNASPRLVPKLLLLNSEGFTLWENHFEELKKLVHVWNSPHADGEQSSSGQNVRLISLVRAKHMSFSDAGILFPRGLNPFGHGSSESQIFLNSIHELASTFLESDGSFANVLKDARVRDETVVPVDVAKKDQPTKWDKKFVGDAGDIIIHIPSSGAAEKLRNSSIQFLMSSSQKVVLVTGCSHGGIGYALCHAYASHGCKVYATARRPESMKGLEGSNIKTMVLDVTKPDQIDKVVATVIEAEGKIDLLVNNAGATCPGPLLDLTLEQTRGTFETNTFSMLSMCKAVIPHMARRSSGTVVNVSSVMGEIPTPWMGMYAASKAALHSFTECLWMECKPFNVNVVLVVPGQIKSNIANNALAVYHMPDDSLYHNYLKNVLARVAASQAASAITAEEFSQTVVKASLASKPPRFMMLGGTTYLFRIIAWFPRTWALLMFWRRFTKPIKD
;
A
#
# COMPACT_ATOMS: atom_id res chain seq x y z
N MET A 1 -2.35 -22.71 -4.50
CA MET A 1 -0.95 -22.42 -4.14
C MET A 1 -0.95 -21.06 -3.45
N TRP A 2 -0.35 -20.93 -2.25
CA TRP A 2 -0.26 -19.63 -1.58
C TRP A 2 0.89 -18.86 -2.23
N SER A 3 0.57 -17.87 -3.06
CA SER A 3 1.56 -17.05 -3.76
C SER A 3 1.26 -15.57 -3.56
N LEU A 4 2.29 -14.73 -3.66
CA LEU A 4 2.11 -13.31 -3.87
C LEU A 4 1.32 -13.06 -5.18
N PRO A 5 0.65 -11.92 -5.32
CA PRO A 5 -0.01 -11.52 -6.56
C PRO A 5 0.97 -11.55 -7.73
N ASN A 6 0.50 -12.01 -8.89
CA ASN A 6 1.30 -11.90 -10.11
C ASN A 6 1.51 -10.42 -10.43
N VAL A 7 2.70 -10.11 -10.94
CA VAL A 7 2.98 -8.81 -11.49
C VAL A 7 2.52 -8.76 -12.93
N ALA A 8 1.82 -7.69 -13.31
CA ALA A 8 1.45 -7.43 -14.69
C ALA A 8 2.62 -6.74 -15.39
N GLY A 9 2.98 -7.21 -16.58
CA GLY A 9 4.03 -6.62 -17.40
C GLY A 9 4.20 -7.35 -18.73
N LYS A 10 5.08 -6.83 -19.57
CA LYS A 10 5.31 -7.30 -20.95
C LYS A 10 5.94 -8.70 -21.01
N TYR A 11 6.79 -9.04 -20.04
CA TYR A 11 7.58 -10.26 -20.03
C TYR A 11 7.28 -11.15 -18.81
N PRO A 12 7.27 -12.48 -18.97
CA PRO A 12 7.33 -13.38 -17.81
C PRO A 12 8.65 -13.18 -17.06
N VAL A 13 8.62 -13.34 -15.73
CA VAL A 13 9.77 -13.02 -14.87
C VAL A 13 10.43 -14.31 -14.35
N GLY A 14 11.73 -14.45 -14.60
CA GLY A 14 12.60 -15.43 -13.99
C GLY A 14 13.29 -14.89 -12.75
N ALA A 15 13.74 -15.80 -11.88
CA ALA A 15 14.60 -15.43 -10.77
C ALA A 15 15.64 -16.50 -10.47
N THR A 16 16.89 -16.08 -10.25
CA THR A 16 18.03 -16.93 -9.88
C THR A 16 18.86 -16.23 -8.83
N THR A 17 19.25 -16.96 -7.77
CA THR A 17 20.20 -16.47 -6.78
C THR A 17 21.61 -16.85 -7.19
N PHE A 18 22.51 -15.87 -7.18
CA PHE A 18 23.94 -16.02 -7.40
C PHE A 18 24.71 -15.77 -6.11
N ALA A 19 25.89 -16.38 -5.99
CA ALA A 19 26.79 -16.22 -4.87
C ALA A 19 28.25 -16.11 -5.34
N ILE A 20 29.03 -15.32 -4.61
CA ILE A 20 30.44 -15.05 -4.84
C ILE A 20 31.22 -15.31 -3.54
N PRO A 21 31.95 -16.43 -3.41
CA PRO A 21 32.77 -16.71 -2.24
C PRO A 21 34.02 -15.82 -2.24
N LEU A 22 34.43 -15.35 -1.05
CA LEU A 22 35.61 -14.49 -0.85
C LEU A 22 36.66 -15.14 0.07
N GLY A 23 36.67 -16.47 0.17
CA GLY A 23 37.66 -17.21 0.96
C GLY A 23 37.53 -17.00 2.47
N ASP A 24 38.64 -16.67 3.14
CA ASP A 24 38.73 -16.50 4.59
C ASP A 24 37.96 -15.28 5.14
N GLY A 25 37.47 -14.43 4.24
CA GLY A 25 36.67 -13.26 4.53
C GLY A 25 37.47 -11.97 4.74
N HIS A 26 36.78 -10.84 4.62
CA HIS A 26 37.35 -9.51 4.78
C HIS A 26 36.68 -8.80 5.96
N VAL A 27 37.48 -8.48 6.98
CA VAL A 27 37.02 -7.65 8.10
C VAL A 27 36.81 -6.22 7.62
N ILE A 28 35.66 -5.64 7.93
CA ILE A 28 35.27 -4.30 7.50
C ILE A 28 34.93 -3.46 8.72
N GLY A 29 35.54 -2.27 8.83
CA GLY A 29 35.35 -1.41 9.99
C GLY A 29 36.15 -1.86 11.21
N GLN A 30 35.87 -1.25 12.36
CA GLN A 30 36.57 -1.48 13.62
C GLN A 30 35.66 -2.10 14.69
N SER A 31 34.37 -2.26 14.39
CA SER A 31 33.39 -2.82 15.31
C SER A 31 33.70 -4.29 15.68
N LYS A 32 33.53 -4.59 16.96
CA LYS A 32 33.69 -5.93 17.54
C LYS A 32 32.44 -6.33 18.33
N LEU A 33 32.13 -7.62 18.36
CA LEU A 33 31.02 -8.17 19.12
C LEU A 33 31.40 -8.32 20.60
N LYS A 34 30.48 -7.92 21.49
CA LYS A 34 30.61 -8.16 22.93
C LYS A 34 30.56 -9.67 23.23
N PRO A 35 31.32 -10.18 24.21
CA PRO A 35 31.23 -11.57 24.64
C PRO A 35 29.80 -11.97 25.02
N GLY A 36 29.31 -13.09 24.48
CA GLY A 36 27.94 -13.57 24.69
C GLY A 36 26.87 -12.97 23.77
N ALA A 37 27.24 -12.05 22.87
CA ALA A 37 26.34 -11.61 21.81
C ALA A 37 25.89 -12.80 20.92
N PRO A 38 24.67 -12.79 20.36
CA PRO A 38 24.13 -13.92 19.59
C PRO A 38 25.04 -14.41 18.45
N ASN A 39 25.73 -13.48 17.79
CA ASN A 39 26.64 -13.77 16.67
C ASN A 39 28.10 -14.05 17.11
N ALA A 40 28.47 -13.81 18.37
CA ALA A 40 29.82 -14.11 18.89
C ALA A 40 30.02 -15.60 19.21
N GLY A 41 28.95 -16.39 19.17
CA GLY A 41 28.98 -17.82 19.48
C GLY A 41 29.46 -18.09 20.91
N ARG A 42 30.39 -19.04 21.07
CA ARG A 42 31.04 -19.36 22.36
C ARG A 42 32.41 -18.69 22.52
N SER A 43 32.77 -17.78 21.61
CA SER A 43 34.07 -17.10 21.68
C SER A 43 34.14 -16.23 22.94
N THR A 44 35.26 -16.34 23.65
CA THR A 44 35.62 -15.44 24.75
C THR A 44 36.54 -14.31 24.28
N GLU A 45 36.91 -14.29 23.00
CA GLU A 45 37.78 -13.32 22.37
C GLU A 45 36.97 -12.30 21.55
N ASP A 46 37.54 -11.09 21.40
CA ASP A 46 37.00 -10.03 20.56
C ASP A 46 36.85 -10.51 19.11
N THR A 47 35.60 -10.69 18.69
CA THR A 47 35.27 -11.17 17.35
C THR A 47 34.85 -9.98 16.48
N PRO A 48 35.38 -9.80 15.26
CA PRO A 48 34.93 -8.73 14.37
C PRO A 48 33.41 -8.80 14.14
N ALA A 49 32.72 -7.66 14.25
CA ALA A 49 31.27 -7.62 14.06
C ALA A 49 30.85 -7.72 12.60
N LEU A 50 31.71 -7.25 11.68
CA LEU A 50 31.47 -7.24 10.25
C LEU A 50 32.61 -7.97 9.52
N ASN A 51 32.30 -9.14 8.97
CA ASN A 51 33.23 -9.95 8.19
C ASN A 51 32.56 -10.44 6.91
N LEU A 52 33.04 -9.96 5.76
CA LEU A 52 32.51 -10.28 4.45
C LEU A 52 33.17 -11.55 3.90
N LYS A 53 32.45 -12.68 3.95
CA LYS A 53 32.92 -13.98 3.42
C LYS A 53 32.31 -14.35 2.07
N GLU A 54 31.15 -13.80 1.75
CA GLU A 54 30.38 -14.16 0.56
C GLU A 54 29.49 -12.98 0.16
N VAL A 55 29.34 -12.75 -1.15
CA VAL A 55 28.37 -11.80 -1.69
C VAL A 55 27.26 -12.56 -2.39
N VAL A 56 26.00 -12.32 -1.99
CA VAL A 56 24.84 -13.03 -2.53
C VAL A 56 23.83 -12.04 -3.10
N PHE A 57 23.24 -12.38 -4.25
CA PHE A 57 22.17 -11.58 -4.83
C PHE A 57 21.17 -12.44 -5.61
N THR A 58 19.91 -12.02 -5.69
CA THR A 58 18.91 -12.61 -6.57
C THR A 58 18.69 -11.73 -7.78
N ALA A 59 18.98 -12.24 -8.98
CA ALA A 59 18.62 -11.60 -10.22
C ALA A 59 17.14 -11.89 -10.57
N TYR A 60 16.33 -10.86 -10.82
CA TYR A 60 15.00 -10.94 -11.42
C TYR A 60 15.08 -10.42 -12.86
N TYR A 61 14.54 -11.14 -13.83
CA TYR A 61 14.80 -10.84 -15.25
C TYR A 61 13.68 -11.34 -16.18
N PRO A 62 13.57 -10.80 -17.41
CA PRO A 62 12.74 -11.38 -18.47
C PRO A 62 13.15 -12.83 -18.74
N ALA A 63 12.24 -13.77 -18.55
CA ALA A 63 12.53 -15.20 -18.68
C ALA A 63 12.06 -15.78 -20.02
N ASP A 64 12.86 -16.68 -20.58
CA ASP A 64 12.38 -17.59 -21.61
C ASP A 64 11.60 -18.75 -20.94
N ILE A 65 10.32 -18.85 -21.27
CA ILE A 65 9.39 -19.89 -20.78
C ILE A 65 9.15 -21.00 -21.80
N SER A 66 9.92 -21.03 -22.89
CA SER A 66 9.94 -22.12 -23.85
C SER A 66 10.37 -23.43 -23.18
N LYS A 67 10.07 -24.57 -23.82
CA LYS A 67 10.47 -25.89 -23.28
C LYS A 67 12.00 -25.99 -23.26
N SER A 68 12.56 -26.57 -22.19
CA SER A 68 13.99 -26.89 -22.18
C SER A 68 14.31 -27.90 -23.30
N PRO A 69 15.58 -27.99 -23.76
CA PRO A 69 16.10 -29.05 -24.64
C PRO A 69 15.69 -30.45 -24.23
N GLN A 70 15.48 -30.69 -22.94
CA GLN A 70 15.07 -31.96 -22.34
C GLN A 70 13.54 -32.08 -22.20
N GLY A 71 12.77 -31.09 -22.68
CA GLY A 71 11.32 -31.10 -22.79
C GLY A 71 10.56 -30.63 -21.55
N ALA A 72 11.24 -30.31 -20.45
CA ALA A 72 10.63 -29.86 -19.20
C ALA A 72 10.18 -28.38 -19.30
N LYS A 73 9.04 -28.06 -18.69
CA LYS A 73 8.58 -26.66 -18.56
C LYS A 73 9.17 -26.02 -17.32
N PRO A 74 9.60 -24.74 -17.37
CA PRO A 74 10.06 -24.01 -16.20
C PRO A 74 9.01 -23.98 -15.08
N VAL A 75 9.44 -24.18 -13.83
CA VAL A 75 8.56 -24.20 -12.65
C VAL A 75 8.37 -22.79 -12.10
N LYS A 76 7.11 -22.38 -11.97
CA LYS A 76 6.74 -21.10 -11.36
C LYS A 76 6.57 -21.25 -9.85
N GLY A 77 7.32 -20.48 -9.05
CA GLY A 77 7.17 -20.40 -7.60
C GLY A 77 8.48 -20.51 -6.79
N MET A 78 9.17 -19.39 -6.59
CA MET A 78 10.31 -19.27 -5.66
C MET A 78 9.81 -19.08 -4.21
N HIS A 79 10.52 -19.57 -3.20
CA HIS A 79 10.11 -19.34 -1.80
C HIS A 79 10.28 -17.87 -1.41
N TRP A 80 9.26 -17.28 -0.77
CA TRP A 80 9.35 -15.89 -0.31
C TRP A 80 10.28 -15.75 0.91
N LEU A 81 10.22 -16.68 1.87
CA LEU A 81 11.22 -16.79 2.93
C LEU A 81 12.42 -17.62 2.46
N THR A 82 13.62 -17.07 2.59
CA THR A 82 14.87 -17.80 2.41
C THR A 82 14.94 -18.99 3.35
N LYS A 83 15.34 -20.15 2.83
CA LYS A 83 15.53 -21.37 3.64
C LYS A 83 16.90 -21.37 4.34
N PRO A 84 17.04 -22.01 5.52
CA PRO A 84 16.01 -22.70 6.28
C PRO A 84 15.02 -21.72 6.95
N ALA A 85 13.72 -21.92 6.70
CA ALA A 85 12.72 -20.93 7.11
C ALA A 85 12.58 -20.79 8.64
N LYS A 86 12.99 -21.82 9.41
CA LYS A 86 13.03 -21.80 10.86
C LYS A 86 14.06 -20.79 11.38
N GLU A 87 15.26 -20.78 10.80
CA GLU A 87 16.32 -19.85 11.18
C GLU A 87 15.98 -18.42 10.74
N MET A 88 15.39 -18.25 9.55
CA MET A 88 14.86 -16.95 9.12
C MET A 88 13.82 -16.39 10.10
N LEU A 89 12.89 -17.22 10.59
CA LEU A 89 11.91 -16.80 11.60
C LEU A 89 12.55 -16.52 12.97
N ARG A 90 13.62 -17.22 13.35
CA ARG A 90 14.42 -16.86 14.55
C ARG A 90 15.08 -15.50 14.38
N GLY A 91 15.64 -15.22 13.21
CA GLY A 91 16.19 -13.91 12.87
C GLY A 91 15.16 -12.79 13.00
N TYR A 92 13.95 -12.97 12.47
CA TYR A 92 12.87 -12.01 12.66
C TYR A 92 12.43 -11.88 14.13
N SER A 93 12.42 -12.97 14.88
CA SER A 93 12.12 -12.96 16.32
C SER A 93 13.12 -12.10 17.09
N GLN A 94 14.43 -12.22 16.78
CA GLN A 94 15.49 -11.39 17.34
C GLN A 94 15.35 -9.92 16.90
N PHE A 95 15.20 -9.67 15.60
CA PHE A 95 15.07 -8.32 15.04
C PHE A 95 13.87 -7.54 15.61
N MET A 96 12.73 -8.20 15.78
CA MET A 96 11.50 -7.56 16.29
C MET A 96 11.36 -7.59 17.82
N GLY A 97 12.25 -8.28 18.53
CA GLY A 97 12.12 -8.50 19.98
C GLY A 97 10.88 -9.30 20.38
N LEU A 98 10.40 -10.19 19.51
CA LEU A 98 9.19 -11.01 19.73
C LEU A 98 9.57 -12.46 20.03
N SER A 99 8.74 -13.18 20.79
CA SER A 99 8.94 -14.62 21.05
C SER A 99 8.88 -15.44 19.76
N PHE A 100 9.88 -16.29 19.52
CA PHE A 100 9.92 -17.22 18.38
C PHE A 100 8.68 -18.11 18.33
N PHE A 101 8.17 -18.56 19.48
CA PHE A 101 6.98 -19.41 19.53
C PHE A 101 5.75 -18.69 18.98
N VAL A 102 5.55 -17.42 19.37
CA VAL A 102 4.44 -16.59 18.87
C VAL A 102 4.60 -16.38 17.37
N LEU A 103 5.81 -16.00 16.92
CA LEU A 103 6.06 -15.73 15.51
C LEU A 103 5.89 -16.97 14.63
N TRP A 104 6.34 -18.14 15.10
CA TRP A 104 6.19 -19.41 14.40
C TRP A 104 4.73 -19.79 14.20
N TRP A 105 3.88 -19.60 15.21
CA TRP A 105 2.45 -19.90 15.10
C TRP A 105 1.69 -18.90 14.23
N VAL A 106 1.97 -17.60 14.39
CA VAL A 106 1.27 -16.53 13.66
C VAL A 106 1.72 -16.46 12.20
N LEU A 107 3.03 -16.58 11.93
CA LEU A 107 3.62 -16.38 10.61
C LEU A 107 4.13 -17.67 9.97
N GLY A 108 4.67 -18.60 10.76
CA GLY A 108 5.38 -19.76 10.22
C GLY A 108 4.52 -20.68 9.36
N SER A 109 3.24 -20.89 9.71
CA SER A 109 2.35 -21.77 8.94
C SER A 109 2.01 -21.25 7.54
N ILE A 110 2.02 -19.92 7.35
CA ILE A 110 1.67 -19.24 6.10
C ILE A 110 2.94 -18.82 5.33
N ALA A 111 3.85 -18.11 5.99
CA ALA A 111 5.00 -17.48 5.35
C ALA A 111 5.99 -18.51 4.77
N THR A 112 6.13 -19.69 5.40
CA THR A 112 7.01 -20.75 4.87
C THR A 112 6.49 -21.42 3.59
N ARG A 113 5.17 -21.34 3.35
CA ARG A 113 4.52 -21.88 2.15
C ARG A 113 4.32 -20.85 1.05
N LEU A 114 4.51 -19.57 1.36
CA LEU A 114 4.30 -18.48 0.44
C LEU A 114 5.34 -18.49 -0.68
N LYS A 115 4.85 -18.34 -1.92
CA LYS A 115 5.66 -18.33 -3.13
C LYS A 115 5.67 -16.97 -3.83
N ILE A 116 6.82 -16.58 -4.34
CA ILE A 116 6.97 -15.48 -5.30
C ILE A 116 6.62 -16.05 -6.69
N PRO A 117 5.74 -15.39 -7.47
CA PRO A 117 5.24 -15.91 -8.74
C PRO A 117 6.22 -15.70 -9.91
N VAL A 118 7.45 -16.19 -9.75
CA VAL A 118 8.53 -16.12 -10.75
C VAL A 118 8.96 -17.52 -11.19
N TYR A 119 9.55 -17.63 -12.38
CA TYR A 119 10.10 -18.88 -12.90
C TYR A 119 11.51 -19.09 -12.36
N SER A 120 11.67 -20.00 -11.41
CA SER A 120 12.97 -20.24 -10.77
C SER A 120 13.94 -20.82 -11.79
N ASN A 121 15.12 -20.21 -11.94
CA ASN A 121 16.20 -20.70 -12.81
C ASN A 121 15.81 -20.88 -14.29
N ALA A 122 14.83 -20.12 -14.77
CA ALA A 122 14.56 -20.03 -16.20
C ALA A 122 15.72 -19.34 -16.93
N ARG A 123 15.80 -19.48 -18.26
CA ARG A 123 16.85 -18.81 -19.05
C ARG A 123 16.53 -17.33 -19.20
N LEU A 124 17.55 -16.49 -19.36
CA LEU A 124 17.36 -15.11 -19.74
C LEU A 124 16.75 -15.04 -21.15
N LEU A 125 15.67 -14.29 -21.31
CA LEU A 125 15.03 -14.04 -22.61
C LEU A 125 15.95 -13.16 -23.46
N HIS A 126 16.11 -13.49 -24.74
CA HIS A 126 16.82 -12.61 -25.68
C HIS A 126 15.97 -11.36 -25.99
N PRO A 127 16.55 -10.15 -25.97
CA PRO A 127 15.87 -8.94 -26.43
C PRO A 127 15.44 -9.10 -27.90
N LYS A 128 14.19 -8.75 -28.23
CA LYS A 128 13.68 -8.84 -29.63
C LYS A 128 14.20 -7.67 -30.47
N GLU A 129 14.40 -7.90 -31.77
CA GLU A 129 14.68 -6.84 -32.75
C GLU A 129 13.56 -5.79 -32.73
N GLY A 130 13.90 -4.55 -32.36
CA GLY A 130 13.01 -3.38 -32.41
C GLY A 130 12.70 -2.68 -31.07
N SER A 131 12.99 -3.28 -29.90
CA SER A 131 12.69 -2.65 -28.58
C SER A 131 13.91 -2.17 -27.80
N SER A 132 15.00 -2.93 -27.78
CA SER A 132 16.32 -2.57 -27.22
C SER A 132 17.31 -3.67 -27.60
N LYS A 133 18.59 -3.34 -27.87
CA LYS A 133 19.63 -4.36 -28.15
C LYS A 133 20.06 -5.13 -26.89
N SER A 134 19.75 -4.62 -25.70
CA SER A 134 20.20 -5.14 -24.41
C SER A 134 19.23 -4.76 -23.28
N TRP A 135 19.12 -5.59 -22.24
CA TRP A 135 18.35 -5.27 -21.04
C TRP A 135 19.09 -4.30 -20.12
N PRO A 136 18.48 -3.20 -19.64
CA PRO A 136 19.10 -2.34 -18.63
C PRO A 136 19.33 -3.07 -17.30
N LEU A 137 20.43 -2.74 -16.62
CA LEU A 137 20.75 -3.26 -15.30
C LEU A 137 20.25 -2.34 -14.19
N VAL A 138 19.52 -2.92 -13.23
CA VAL A 138 19.06 -2.26 -12.01
C VAL A 138 19.65 -3.01 -10.81
N ILE A 139 20.27 -2.32 -9.87
CA ILE A 139 20.73 -2.92 -8.60
C ILE A 139 19.83 -2.45 -7.48
N PHE A 140 19.27 -3.40 -6.73
CA PHE A 140 18.36 -3.15 -5.62
C PHE A 140 19.01 -3.48 -4.27
N SER A 141 18.93 -2.52 -3.33
CA SER A 141 19.44 -2.64 -1.97
C SER A 141 18.29 -2.58 -0.94
N HIS A 142 18.14 -3.60 -0.09
CA HIS A 142 16.99 -3.71 0.82
C HIS A 142 17.07 -2.79 2.06
N GLY A 143 15.99 -2.63 2.81
CA GLY A 143 16.02 -1.93 4.10
C GLY A 143 16.60 -2.77 5.25
N LEU A 144 16.77 -2.14 6.42
CA LEU A 144 17.06 -2.83 7.68
C LEU A 144 15.96 -3.85 8.00
N GLY A 145 16.32 -5.08 8.34
CA GLY A 145 15.36 -6.18 8.53
C GLY A 145 14.73 -6.71 7.23
N GLY A 146 15.18 -6.22 6.08
CA GLY A 146 14.84 -6.75 4.75
C GLY A 146 15.78 -7.86 4.31
N THR A 147 15.46 -8.48 3.17
CA THR A 147 16.26 -9.51 2.49
C THR A 147 16.06 -9.38 0.98
N ARG A 148 16.85 -10.14 0.18
CA ARG A 148 16.74 -10.19 -1.29
C ARG A 148 15.37 -10.65 -1.84
N THR A 149 14.49 -11.19 -1.00
CA THR A 149 13.16 -11.67 -1.40
C THR A 149 11.99 -10.86 -0.82
N ASN A 150 12.22 -9.91 0.10
CA ASN A 150 11.13 -9.12 0.70
C ASN A 150 10.62 -7.96 -0.18
N TYR A 151 11.26 -7.73 -1.32
CA TYR A 151 10.91 -6.69 -2.30
C TYR A 151 10.66 -7.31 -3.68
N SER A 152 10.27 -8.59 -3.69
CA SER A 152 10.14 -9.40 -4.89
C SER A 152 9.06 -8.87 -5.83
N HIS A 153 7.98 -8.26 -5.32
CA HIS A 153 6.96 -7.64 -6.15
C HIS A 153 7.52 -6.44 -6.92
N PHE A 154 8.27 -5.55 -6.25
CA PHE A 154 8.90 -4.40 -6.89
C PHE A 154 9.96 -4.83 -7.92
N CYS A 155 10.86 -5.73 -7.54
CA CYS A 155 11.90 -6.25 -8.44
C CYS A 155 11.31 -6.99 -9.65
N SER A 156 10.28 -7.80 -9.42
CA SER A 156 9.58 -8.51 -10.51
C SER A 156 8.83 -7.55 -11.43
N SER A 157 8.31 -6.42 -10.92
CA SER A 157 7.68 -5.39 -11.74
C SER A 157 8.64 -4.75 -12.73
N LEU A 158 9.79 -4.33 -12.24
CA LEU A 158 10.83 -3.78 -13.12
C LEU A 158 11.31 -4.83 -14.12
N ALA A 159 11.49 -6.08 -13.68
CA ALA A 159 11.88 -7.17 -14.57
C ALA A 159 10.83 -7.47 -15.65
N SER A 160 9.54 -7.42 -15.30
CA SER A 160 8.44 -7.65 -16.25
C SER A 160 8.33 -6.57 -17.33
N GLU A 161 8.91 -5.39 -17.10
CA GLU A 161 9.03 -4.30 -18.08
C GLU A 161 10.31 -4.35 -18.92
N GLY A 162 11.15 -5.37 -18.72
CA GLY A 162 12.37 -5.54 -19.50
C GLY A 162 13.64 -5.01 -18.83
N ASN A 163 13.76 -5.17 -17.51
CA ASN A 163 15.00 -4.84 -16.78
C ASN A 163 15.61 -6.11 -16.16
N VAL A 164 16.93 -6.15 -16.00
CA VAL A 164 17.58 -7.15 -15.13
C VAL A 164 17.82 -6.49 -13.77
N VAL A 165 17.23 -7.04 -12.71
CA VAL A 165 17.28 -6.47 -11.36
C VAL A 165 18.08 -7.36 -10.43
N LEU A 166 19.23 -6.88 -9.93
CA LEU A 166 20.04 -7.58 -8.92
C LEU A 166 19.64 -7.13 -7.52
N ALA A 167 18.84 -7.94 -6.82
CA ALA A 167 18.50 -7.70 -5.42
C ALA A 167 19.58 -8.28 -4.50
N ILE A 168 20.42 -7.41 -3.94
CA ILE A 168 21.54 -7.79 -3.08
C ILE A 168 21.03 -8.29 -1.72
N GLU A 169 21.62 -9.36 -1.20
CA GLU A 169 21.44 -9.81 0.19
C GLU A 169 22.65 -9.38 1.02
N HIS A 170 22.41 -8.43 1.92
CA HIS A 170 23.47 -7.84 2.71
C HIS A 170 23.81 -8.72 3.93
N HIS A 171 25.09 -9.08 4.03
CA HIS A 171 25.72 -9.88 5.09
C HIS A 171 26.38 -9.00 6.17
N ASP A 172 25.94 -7.75 6.27
CA ASP A 172 26.42 -6.73 7.19
C ASP A 172 25.75 -6.82 8.58
N GLY A 173 24.94 -7.85 8.84
CA GLY A 173 24.13 -7.97 10.05
C GLY A 173 22.90 -7.05 10.08
N SER A 174 22.52 -6.39 8.98
CA SER A 174 21.28 -5.60 8.89
C SER A 174 20.06 -6.47 8.53
N SER A 175 20.28 -7.61 7.88
CA SER A 175 19.26 -8.62 7.58
C SER A 175 18.85 -9.39 8.84
N PRO A 176 17.61 -9.91 8.94
CA PRO A 176 17.19 -10.73 10.07
C PRO A 176 18.03 -12.01 10.20
N PHE A 177 18.38 -12.59 9.05
CA PHE A 177 19.15 -13.82 8.95
C PHE A 177 19.79 -13.91 7.55
N VAL A 178 21.06 -14.27 7.52
CA VAL A 178 21.77 -14.70 6.31
C VAL A 178 22.53 -15.99 6.61
N MET A 179 22.84 -16.73 5.54
CA MET A 179 23.53 -18.00 5.63
C MET A 179 24.56 -18.05 4.53
N SER A 180 25.82 -18.29 4.89
CA SER A 180 26.83 -18.55 3.89
C SER A 180 26.66 -19.97 3.34
N ARG A 181 26.67 -20.12 2.02
CA ARG A 181 26.24 -21.35 1.34
C ARG A 181 27.31 -22.05 0.51
N THR A 182 28.47 -21.43 0.31
CA THR A 182 29.40 -21.90 -0.71
C THR A 182 30.55 -22.73 -0.13
N PRO A 183 30.61 -24.06 -0.36
CA PRO A 183 31.87 -24.78 -0.38
C PRO A 183 32.70 -24.32 -1.58
N VAL A 184 34.01 -24.15 -1.37
CA VAL A 184 34.97 -23.92 -2.46
C VAL A 184 34.76 -24.98 -3.56
N PRO A 185 34.56 -24.59 -4.83
CA PRO A 185 34.40 -25.54 -5.93
C PRO A 185 35.55 -26.56 -5.94
N GLY A 186 35.22 -27.86 -6.07
CA GLY A 186 36.20 -28.95 -6.17
C GLY A 186 36.59 -29.64 -4.86
N HIS A 187 36.05 -29.25 -3.70
CA HIS A 187 36.33 -29.92 -2.41
C HIS A 187 35.13 -30.73 -1.89
N HIS A 188 35.35 -32.02 -1.62
CA HIS A 188 34.36 -32.98 -1.08
C HIS A 188 34.14 -32.88 0.45
N THR A 189 34.63 -31.84 1.12
CA THR A 189 34.45 -31.70 2.56
C THR A 189 33.00 -31.35 2.89
N PRO A 190 32.43 -31.91 3.97
CA PRO A 190 31.10 -31.54 4.42
C PRO A 190 31.10 -30.06 4.86
N PHE A 191 30.51 -29.20 4.02
CA PHE A 191 30.33 -27.79 4.32
C PHE A 191 29.35 -27.62 5.48
N SER A 192 29.79 -27.00 6.58
CA SER A 192 28.91 -26.57 7.66
C SER A 192 28.48 -25.14 7.38
N PRO A 193 27.18 -24.87 7.15
CA PRO A 193 26.73 -23.52 6.88
C PRO A 193 26.96 -22.61 8.10
N GLU A 194 27.48 -21.41 7.85
CA GLU A 194 27.63 -20.38 8.87
C GLU A 194 26.39 -19.47 8.85
N TYR A 195 25.82 -19.25 10.04
CA TYR A 195 24.62 -18.45 10.21
C TYR A 195 24.98 -17.12 10.85
N MET A 196 24.46 -16.05 10.27
CA MET A 196 24.53 -14.72 10.87
C MET A 196 23.12 -14.17 11.04
N TYR A 197 22.82 -13.73 12.25
CA TYR A 197 21.58 -13.06 12.60
C TYR A 197 21.78 -11.56 12.64
N TYR A 198 20.67 -10.82 12.74
CA TYR A 198 20.69 -9.38 12.94
C TYR A 198 21.64 -8.95 14.08
N VAL A 199 22.56 -8.02 13.79
CA VAL A 199 23.48 -7.44 14.78
C VAL A 199 22.83 -6.21 15.39
N ASN A 200 22.54 -6.29 16.69
CA ASN A 200 22.05 -5.15 17.45
C ASN A 200 23.24 -4.20 17.76
N PRO A 201 23.13 -2.88 17.49
CA PRO A 201 24.18 -1.93 17.88
C PRO A 201 24.59 -2.02 19.36
N ASP A 202 23.67 -2.41 20.25
CA ASP A 202 23.97 -2.54 21.68
C ASP A 202 24.89 -3.74 22.00
N ASP A 203 25.02 -4.70 21.07
CA ASP A 203 25.88 -5.89 21.18
C ASP A 203 27.31 -5.65 20.65
N VAL A 204 27.62 -4.42 20.19
CA VAL A 204 28.88 -4.06 19.56
C VAL A 204 29.66 -3.07 20.43
N HIS A 205 30.99 -3.14 20.36
CA HIS A 205 31.92 -2.18 20.95
C HIS A 205 33.03 -1.79 19.96
N TRP A 206 33.80 -0.76 20.31
CA TRP A 206 34.99 -0.31 19.59
C TRP A 206 36.13 -0.11 20.60
N ASP A 207 37.36 -0.40 20.17
CA ASP A 207 38.55 -0.12 21.01
C ASP A 207 38.88 1.39 21.06
N ASP A 208 38.40 2.17 20.08
CA ASP A 208 38.64 3.61 19.98
C ASP A 208 37.78 4.38 21.01
N PRO A 209 38.40 5.04 22.01
CA PRO A 209 37.67 5.76 23.06
C PRO A 209 36.95 7.03 22.55
N THR A 210 37.19 7.46 21.31
CA THR A 210 36.50 8.60 20.70
C THR A 210 35.13 8.24 20.14
N VAL A 211 34.88 6.96 19.88
CA VAL A 211 33.56 6.45 19.49
C VAL A 211 32.74 6.24 20.77
N SER A 212 31.80 7.14 21.03
CA SER A 212 30.89 7.00 22.17
C SER A 212 30.11 5.69 22.07
N GLU A 213 30.07 4.89 23.14
CA GLU A 213 29.20 3.70 23.23
C GLU A 213 27.72 4.03 23.01
N GLN A 214 27.33 5.31 23.11
CA GLN A 214 25.97 5.79 22.85
C GLN A 214 25.71 6.11 21.37
N ASP A 215 26.74 6.18 20.52
CA ASP A 215 26.58 6.43 19.09
C ASP A 215 26.19 5.16 18.34
N LYS A 216 24.89 4.85 18.39
CA LYS A 216 24.29 3.70 17.70
C LYS A 216 24.41 3.78 16.18
N PHE A 217 24.82 4.93 15.61
CA PHE A 217 25.00 5.11 14.17
C PHE A 217 26.41 4.76 13.70
N ALA A 218 27.41 4.67 14.58
CA ALA A 218 28.77 4.25 14.22
C ALA A 218 28.77 2.90 13.48
N LEU A 219 28.06 1.89 14.02
CA LEU A 219 27.89 0.61 13.35
C LEU A 219 27.18 0.74 12.00
N ARG A 220 26.20 1.65 11.89
CA ARG A 220 25.45 1.86 10.63
C ARG A 220 26.33 2.45 9.54
N THR A 221 27.27 3.31 9.91
CA THR A 221 28.27 3.84 8.97
C THR A 221 29.21 2.76 8.45
N GLU A 222 29.72 1.88 9.33
CA GLU A 222 30.55 0.74 8.91
C GLU A 222 29.76 -0.26 8.03
N GLN A 223 28.50 -0.51 8.37
CA GLN A 223 27.59 -1.30 7.55
C GLN A 223 27.37 -0.67 6.17
N LEU A 224 27.27 0.66 6.03
CA LEU A 224 27.18 1.29 4.71
C LEU A 224 28.41 0.99 3.85
N LEU A 225 29.62 1.03 4.41
CA LEU A 225 30.83 0.63 3.69
C LEU A 225 30.75 -0.83 3.25
N PHE A 226 30.33 -1.73 4.15
CA PHE A 226 30.13 -3.15 3.86
C PHE A 226 29.19 -3.36 2.67
N ARG A 227 28.02 -2.73 2.71
CA ARG A 227 26.99 -2.85 1.67
C ARG A 227 27.43 -2.30 0.32
N ARG A 228 28.29 -1.27 0.32
CA ARG A 228 28.91 -0.74 -0.90
C ARG A 228 29.86 -1.76 -1.50
N ILE A 229 30.71 -2.39 -0.70
CA ILE A 229 31.61 -3.44 -1.18
C ILE A 229 30.80 -4.59 -1.80
N GLU A 230 29.72 -5.04 -1.15
CA GLU A 230 28.84 -6.09 -1.71
C GLU A 230 28.25 -5.69 -3.07
N ILE A 231 27.74 -4.46 -3.20
CA ILE A 231 27.19 -3.97 -4.47
C ILE A 231 28.25 -3.92 -5.57
N TYR A 232 29.43 -3.40 -5.25
CA TYR A 232 30.53 -3.29 -6.21
C TYR A 232 31.04 -4.67 -6.64
N THR A 233 31.26 -5.59 -5.71
CA THR A 233 31.64 -6.99 -5.99
C THR A 233 30.58 -7.68 -6.86
N ALA A 234 29.30 -7.58 -6.50
CA ALA A 234 28.21 -8.15 -7.28
C ALA A 234 28.17 -7.58 -8.70
N TYR A 235 28.27 -6.26 -8.84
CA TYR A 235 28.24 -5.58 -10.14
C TYR A 235 29.41 -6.02 -11.03
N PHE A 236 30.66 -5.97 -10.55
CA PHE A 236 31.82 -6.27 -11.38
C PHE A 236 31.90 -7.75 -11.77
N LYS A 237 31.55 -8.68 -10.86
CA LYS A 237 31.51 -10.12 -11.19
C LYS A 237 30.34 -10.46 -12.11
N PHE A 238 29.19 -9.82 -11.94
CA PHE A 238 28.06 -10.00 -12.85
C PHE A 238 28.35 -9.40 -14.24
N LYS A 239 29.00 -8.24 -14.31
CA LYS A 239 29.46 -7.63 -15.55
C LYS A 239 30.40 -8.58 -16.32
N ASP A 240 31.41 -9.13 -15.66
CA ASP A 240 32.32 -10.12 -16.26
C ASP A 240 31.56 -11.32 -16.85
N LEU A 241 30.58 -11.86 -16.14
CA LEU A 241 29.71 -12.91 -16.67
C LEU A 241 29.00 -12.49 -17.97
N THR A 242 28.43 -11.29 -18.00
CA THR A 242 27.63 -10.83 -19.14
C THR A 242 28.47 -10.51 -20.38
N GLU A 243 29.72 -10.09 -20.19
CA GLU A 243 30.65 -9.72 -21.27
C GLU A 243 31.46 -10.91 -21.80
N LYS A 244 31.51 -12.04 -21.09
CA LYS A 244 32.13 -13.27 -21.59
C LYS A 244 31.44 -13.76 -22.88
N SER A 245 32.26 -14.15 -23.86
CA SER A 245 31.78 -14.73 -25.12
C SER A 245 31.31 -16.17 -24.93
N VAL A 246 30.21 -16.55 -25.57
CA VAL A 246 29.69 -17.92 -25.62
C VAL A 246 30.73 -18.91 -26.17
N SER A 247 31.68 -18.48 -27.00
CA SER A 247 32.76 -19.33 -27.52
C SER A 247 33.77 -19.80 -26.48
N VAL A 248 33.78 -19.20 -25.28
CA VAL A 248 34.71 -19.50 -24.17
C VAL A 248 34.18 -20.59 -23.25
N LEU A 249 32.90 -20.98 -23.36
CA LEU A 249 32.32 -22.07 -22.58
C LEU A 249 32.92 -23.43 -22.95
N THR A 250 33.92 -23.87 -22.17
CA THR A 250 34.50 -25.22 -22.21
C THR A 250 33.74 -26.17 -21.25
N ASP A 251 34.36 -27.27 -20.79
CA ASP A 251 33.78 -28.18 -19.77
C ASP A 251 33.49 -27.48 -18.43
N GLU A 252 34.22 -26.39 -18.17
CA GLU A 252 34.09 -25.56 -16.99
C GLU A 252 33.97 -24.10 -17.44
N LEU A 253 33.05 -23.37 -16.81
CA LEU A 253 33.11 -21.93 -16.91
C LEU A 253 34.26 -21.47 -16.02
N GLU A 254 35.35 -20.95 -16.60
CA GLU A 254 36.39 -20.21 -15.86
C GLU A 254 35.81 -18.86 -15.37
N CYS A 255 34.83 -18.96 -14.47
CA CYS A 255 34.27 -17.91 -13.64
C CYS A 255 34.23 -18.50 -12.23
N SER A 256 35.42 -18.89 -11.74
CA SER A 256 35.69 -19.64 -10.50
C SER A 256 35.13 -19.00 -9.22
N GLU A 257 34.51 -17.83 -9.34
CA GLU A 257 34.01 -17.03 -8.22
C GLU A 257 32.51 -16.71 -8.33
N LEU A 258 31.76 -17.05 -9.39
CA LEU A 258 30.32 -16.79 -9.46
C LEU A 258 29.53 -18.07 -9.73
N HIS A 259 28.68 -18.47 -8.78
CA HIS A 259 27.89 -19.70 -8.83
C HIS A 259 26.40 -19.40 -8.58
N THR A 260 25.50 -20.33 -8.94
CA THR A 260 24.09 -20.24 -8.54
C THR A 260 23.83 -20.96 -7.22
N VAL A 261 22.91 -20.42 -6.43
CA VAL A 261 22.42 -21.03 -5.19
C VAL A 261 21.16 -21.83 -5.50
N ASP A 262 21.19 -23.14 -5.21
CA ASP A 262 20.07 -24.06 -5.47
C ASP A 262 19.62 -24.04 -6.96
N GLY A 263 20.55 -23.82 -7.90
CA GLY A 263 20.29 -23.63 -9.34
C GLY A 263 21.23 -24.40 -10.27
N PRO A 264 21.28 -24.03 -11.57
CA PRO A 264 22.16 -24.62 -12.58
C PRO A 264 23.64 -24.49 -12.20
N TRP A 265 24.37 -25.59 -12.29
CA TRP A 265 25.78 -25.62 -11.90
C TRP A 265 26.66 -25.10 -13.03
N ASN A 266 27.84 -24.56 -12.71
CA ASN A 266 28.77 -23.99 -13.69
C ASN A 266 29.98 -24.89 -14.02
N PHE A 267 29.97 -26.15 -13.59
CA PHE A 267 30.99 -27.15 -13.92
C PHE A 267 30.36 -28.40 -14.55
N GLY A 268 31.17 -29.17 -15.29
CA GLY A 268 30.69 -30.38 -15.98
C GLY A 268 29.66 -30.08 -17.07
N LEU A 269 29.82 -28.93 -17.76
CA LEU A 269 28.80 -28.37 -18.64
C LEU A 269 28.60 -29.17 -19.93
N LYS A 270 29.58 -29.98 -20.39
CA LYS A 270 29.37 -30.87 -21.56
C LYS A 270 28.33 -31.95 -21.29
N GLU A 271 28.29 -32.50 -20.07
CA GLU A 271 27.31 -33.52 -19.67
C GLU A 271 25.97 -32.90 -19.26
N ARG A 272 25.97 -31.61 -18.86
CA ARG A 272 24.80 -30.88 -18.34
C ARG A 272 24.32 -29.81 -19.32
N THR A 273 23.72 -30.27 -20.42
CA THR A 273 23.29 -29.41 -21.53
C THR A 273 22.27 -28.32 -21.15
N ASP A 274 21.36 -28.58 -20.20
CA ASP A 274 20.40 -27.58 -19.73
C ASP A 274 21.05 -26.49 -18.88
N ASP A 275 22.04 -26.85 -18.05
CA ASP A 275 22.84 -25.90 -17.27
C ASP A 275 23.71 -25.05 -18.20
N ALA A 276 24.35 -25.68 -19.19
CA ALA A 276 25.15 -24.97 -20.19
C ALA A 276 24.30 -23.94 -20.95
N ALA A 277 23.08 -24.30 -21.35
CA ALA A 277 22.18 -23.38 -22.03
C ALA A 277 21.64 -22.27 -21.10
N PHE A 278 21.50 -22.53 -19.80
CA PHE A 278 21.24 -21.47 -18.82
C PHE A 278 22.39 -20.47 -18.78
N TRP A 279 23.64 -20.91 -18.59
CA TRP A 279 24.80 -20.00 -18.54
C TRP A 279 25.02 -19.23 -19.83
N LYS A 280 24.87 -19.88 -20.99
CA LYS A 280 24.90 -19.24 -22.32
C LYS A 280 23.84 -18.14 -22.48
N SER A 281 22.70 -18.26 -21.80
CA SER A 281 21.65 -17.24 -21.89
C SER A 281 22.10 -15.88 -21.31
N TRP A 282 23.08 -15.86 -20.40
CA TRP A 282 23.61 -14.65 -19.77
C TRP A 282 24.80 -14.02 -20.51
N MET A 283 25.48 -14.79 -21.36
CA MET A 283 26.73 -14.40 -22.04
C MET A 283 26.50 -13.70 -23.38
N THR A 284 27.54 -13.03 -23.87
CA THR A 284 27.55 -12.34 -25.17
C THR A 284 27.75 -13.33 -26.32
N GLU A 285 26.98 -13.17 -27.40
CA GLU A 285 27.08 -14.03 -28.60
C GLU A 285 28.38 -13.77 -29.38
N ALA A 286 28.83 -14.76 -30.16
CA ALA A 286 30.14 -14.73 -30.80
C ALA A 286 30.18 -14.02 -32.17
N GLU A 287 29.04 -13.58 -32.73
CA GLU A 287 28.96 -12.96 -34.07
C GLU A 287 29.15 -11.42 -34.05
N GLU A 288 29.42 -10.83 -35.22
CA GLU A 288 30.04 -9.51 -35.51
C GLU A 288 29.57 -8.26 -34.71
N THR A 289 28.44 -8.32 -33.99
CA THR A 289 27.99 -7.27 -33.08
C THR A 289 28.18 -7.68 -31.62
N LEU A 290 29.31 -7.29 -31.02
CA LEU A 290 29.75 -7.49 -29.62
C LEU A 290 28.83 -6.83 -28.55
N THR A 291 27.52 -6.78 -28.74
CA THR A 291 26.59 -6.18 -27.77
C THR A 291 26.17 -7.20 -26.70
N PRO A 292 26.50 -6.98 -25.42
CA PRO A 292 26.04 -7.86 -24.33
C PRO A 292 24.52 -7.83 -24.19
N LYS A 293 23.93 -8.96 -23.79
CA LYS A 293 22.48 -9.08 -23.58
C LYS A 293 21.98 -8.23 -22.41
N VAL A 294 22.83 -7.98 -21.43
CA VAL A 294 22.57 -7.08 -20.30
C VAL A 294 23.55 -5.94 -20.37
N GLN A 295 23.05 -4.71 -20.33
CA GLN A 295 23.87 -3.52 -20.44
C GLN A 295 24.44 -3.14 -19.07
N CYS A 296 25.75 -3.35 -18.93
CA CYS A 296 26.49 -3.06 -17.70
C CYS A 296 27.41 -1.83 -17.84
N ASN A 297 27.69 -1.33 -19.05
CA ASN A 297 28.68 -0.26 -19.26
C ASN A 297 28.11 1.15 -19.16
N ASP A 298 26.97 1.38 -19.81
CA ASP A 298 26.30 2.67 -19.86
C ASP A 298 24.84 2.47 -19.49
N ASN A 299 24.27 3.29 -18.61
CA ASN A 299 22.86 3.18 -18.17
C ASN A 299 22.57 2.13 -17.07
N VAL A 300 23.44 2.02 -16.07
CA VAL A 300 23.15 1.27 -14.83
C VAL A 300 22.24 2.11 -13.92
N HIS A 301 21.30 1.46 -13.25
CA HIS A 301 20.37 2.10 -12.32
C HIS A 301 20.51 1.56 -10.92
N LEU A 302 20.41 2.43 -9.91
CA LEU A 302 20.40 2.01 -8.50
C LEU A 302 19.05 2.28 -7.86
N THR A 303 18.59 1.37 -7.03
CA THR A 303 17.38 1.55 -6.24
C THR A 303 17.58 0.95 -4.85
N GLY A 304 16.95 1.54 -3.85
CA GLY A 304 17.04 1.02 -2.50
C GLY A 304 15.95 1.57 -1.61
N HIS A 305 15.55 0.75 -0.64
CA HIS A 305 14.53 1.12 0.34
C HIS A 305 15.13 1.34 1.72
N SER A 306 14.70 2.38 2.45
CA SER A 306 15.12 2.63 3.84
C SER A 306 16.64 2.73 3.96
N PHE A 307 17.27 1.85 4.75
CA PHE A 307 18.73 1.75 4.83
C PHE A 307 19.38 1.49 3.46
N GLY A 308 18.73 0.77 2.55
CA GLY A 308 19.20 0.61 1.16
C GLY A 308 19.11 1.89 0.35
N GLY A 309 18.17 2.78 0.67
CA GLY A 309 18.15 4.15 0.15
C GLY A 309 19.39 4.93 0.59
N ALA A 310 19.80 4.80 1.86
CA ALA A 310 21.05 5.33 2.38
C ALA A 310 22.27 4.73 1.65
N THR A 311 22.27 3.42 1.40
CA THR A 311 23.34 2.73 0.67
C THR A 311 23.57 3.29 -0.72
N ILE A 312 22.50 3.48 -1.51
CA ILE A 312 22.65 4.01 -2.87
C ILE A 312 23.10 5.47 -2.86
N LEU A 313 22.64 6.29 -1.90
CA LEU A 313 23.10 7.67 -1.73
C LEU A 313 24.57 7.73 -1.33
N SER A 314 25.01 6.83 -0.44
CA SER A 314 26.41 6.70 -0.02
C SER A 314 27.34 6.31 -1.17
N ILE A 315 26.87 5.56 -2.18
CA ILE A 315 27.67 5.28 -3.39
C ILE A 315 27.99 6.56 -4.17
N LEU A 316 27.09 7.54 -4.19
CA LEU A 316 27.31 8.81 -4.90
C LEU A 316 28.16 9.80 -4.11
N SER A 317 28.04 9.80 -2.78
CA SER A 317 28.78 10.71 -1.92
C SER A 317 30.17 10.18 -1.52
N SER A 318 30.62 9.06 -2.07
CA SER A 318 31.90 8.43 -1.68
C SER A 318 32.64 7.78 -2.85
N SER A 319 33.98 7.79 -2.79
CA SER A 319 34.85 7.18 -3.80
C SER A 319 34.67 5.67 -3.78
N PRO A 320 34.88 4.95 -4.89
CA PRO A 320 34.68 3.49 -4.93
C PRO A 320 35.40 2.85 -3.73
N PRO A 321 34.75 1.90 -3.03
CA PRO A 321 35.39 1.28 -1.89
C PRO A 321 36.65 0.52 -2.33
N SER A 322 37.63 0.41 -1.44
CA SER A 322 38.86 -0.36 -1.68
C SER A 322 39.17 -1.20 -0.45
N LEU A 323 39.47 -2.47 -0.65
CA LEU A 323 40.00 -3.37 0.37
C LEU A 323 41.27 -4.04 -0.16
N PRO A 324 42.16 -4.55 0.71
CA PRO A 324 43.31 -5.34 0.27
C PRO A 324 42.87 -6.48 -0.67
N GLY A 325 43.35 -6.49 -1.91
CA GLY A 325 42.98 -7.47 -2.93
C GLY A 325 41.65 -7.20 -3.67
N MET A 326 40.92 -6.14 -3.33
CA MET A 326 39.70 -5.72 -4.02
C MET A 326 39.71 -4.22 -4.30
N GLU A 327 40.05 -3.87 -5.54
CA GLU A 327 39.97 -2.50 -6.06
C GLU A 327 38.89 -2.41 -7.11
N PHE A 328 38.05 -1.38 -7.02
CA PHE A 328 36.94 -1.20 -7.95
C PHE A 328 37.03 0.13 -8.69
N GLY A 329 36.73 0.10 -9.99
CA GLY A 329 36.43 1.31 -10.76
C GLY A 329 35.05 1.89 -10.41
N PRO A 330 34.73 3.13 -10.83
CA PRO A 330 33.41 3.70 -10.63
C PRO A 330 32.32 2.95 -11.43
N ILE A 331 31.10 2.92 -10.90
CA ILE A 331 29.91 2.44 -11.61
C ILE A 331 29.27 3.63 -12.34
N HIS A 332 29.00 3.49 -13.64
CA HIS A 332 28.35 4.52 -14.45
C HIS A 332 26.83 4.52 -14.24
N ILE A 333 26.39 5.24 -13.22
CA ILE A 333 24.98 5.31 -12.81
C ILE A 333 24.26 6.39 -13.63
N ALA A 334 23.18 6.03 -14.31
CA ALA A 334 22.36 6.98 -15.07
C ALA A 334 21.16 7.53 -14.31
N ARG A 335 20.52 6.68 -13.49
CA ARG A 335 19.31 7.03 -12.72
C ARG A 335 19.25 6.29 -11.40
N MET A 336 18.60 6.90 -10.42
CA MET A 336 18.46 6.34 -9.09
C MET A 336 17.06 6.54 -8.52
N ILE A 337 16.58 5.55 -7.77
CA ILE A 337 15.28 5.59 -7.09
C ILE A 337 15.48 5.24 -5.62
N ALA A 338 15.39 6.23 -4.73
CA ALA A 338 15.42 6.00 -3.30
C ALA A 338 13.99 5.95 -2.75
N LEU A 339 13.63 4.81 -2.17
CA LEU A 339 12.33 4.54 -1.57
C LEU A 339 12.44 4.75 -0.06
N ASP A 340 11.77 5.76 0.48
CA ASP A 340 11.71 6.07 1.92
C ASP A 340 13.12 6.05 2.58
N PRO A 341 14.12 6.76 2.02
CA PRO A 341 15.52 6.59 2.40
C PRO A 341 15.77 7.00 3.86
N TRP A 342 16.55 6.20 4.58
CA TRP A 342 16.97 6.51 5.95
C TRP A 342 18.27 7.33 5.93
N MET A 343 18.25 8.59 6.37
CA MET A 343 19.33 9.55 6.09
C MET A 343 20.40 9.60 7.18
N GLU A 344 20.02 9.32 8.41
CA GLU A 344 20.87 9.43 9.61
C GLU A 344 22.15 8.60 9.56
N PRO A 345 22.20 7.40 8.93
CA PRO A 345 23.45 6.65 8.79
C PRO A 345 24.50 7.27 7.85
N LEU A 346 24.16 8.28 7.05
CA LEU A 346 25.12 8.83 6.08
C LEU A 346 26.23 9.62 6.78
N PRO A 347 27.51 9.35 6.48
CA PRO A 347 28.63 10.05 7.12
C PRO A 347 28.70 11.52 6.69
N SER A 348 28.97 12.44 7.61
CA SER A 348 29.14 13.87 7.30
C SER A 348 30.35 14.12 6.37
N PRO A 349 30.27 14.98 5.33
CA PRO A 349 29.18 15.94 5.07
C PRO A 349 27.96 15.36 4.31
N GLY A 350 27.97 14.08 3.93
CA GLY A 350 26.81 13.19 3.63
C GLY A 350 25.84 13.53 2.50
N LEU A 351 25.71 14.81 2.15
CA LEU A 351 24.64 15.36 1.32
C LEU A 351 25.18 16.00 0.03
N HIS A 352 26.49 16.20 -0.07
CA HIS A 352 27.14 16.73 -1.26
C HIS A 352 27.54 15.57 -2.19
N PRO A 353 27.23 15.64 -3.50
CA PRO A 353 27.91 14.81 -4.48
C PRO A 353 29.41 15.01 -4.33
N LEU A 354 30.20 13.95 -4.51
CA LEU A 354 31.65 14.12 -4.62
C LEU A 354 31.94 15.11 -5.74
N GLN A 355 32.40 16.31 -5.39
CA GLN A 355 33.10 17.17 -6.33
C GLN A 355 34.35 16.39 -6.73
N ALA A 356 34.59 16.25 -8.04
CA ALA A 356 35.81 15.64 -8.52
C ALA A 356 36.97 16.37 -7.86
N ASP A 357 37.73 15.65 -7.05
CA ASP A 357 38.98 16.16 -6.49
C ASP A 357 39.87 16.51 -7.70
N ALA A 358 40.27 17.78 -7.81
CA ALA A 358 41.09 18.28 -8.92
C ALA A 358 42.43 17.54 -9.06
N SER A 359 42.81 16.73 -8.06
CA SER A 359 44.00 15.87 -8.05
C SER A 359 43.81 14.52 -8.78
N LEU A 360 42.57 14.09 -9.04
CA LEU A 360 42.26 12.93 -9.85
C LEU A 360 41.88 13.43 -11.24
N ASN A 361 42.71 13.14 -12.25
CA ASN A 361 42.41 13.33 -13.69
C ASN A 361 41.24 12.43 -14.17
N ALA A 362 40.16 12.34 -13.40
CA ALA A 362 38.94 11.63 -13.73
C ALA A 362 37.93 12.65 -14.26
N SER A 363 37.34 12.36 -15.43
CA SER A 363 36.24 13.15 -16.01
C SER A 363 35.17 13.47 -14.94
N PRO A 364 34.55 14.66 -14.97
CA PRO A 364 33.50 15.01 -14.02
C PRO A 364 32.41 13.94 -14.03
N ARG A 365 32.15 13.32 -12.88
CA ARG A 365 31.07 12.32 -12.75
C ARG A 365 29.75 13.00 -13.08
N LEU A 366 29.08 12.58 -14.16
CA LEU A 366 27.72 13.02 -14.45
C LEU A 366 26.82 12.75 -13.23
N VAL A 367 26.14 13.78 -12.75
CA VAL A 367 25.16 13.64 -11.67
C VAL A 367 23.95 12.87 -12.20
N PRO A 368 23.60 11.69 -11.65
CA PRO A 368 22.48 10.91 -12.14
C PRO A 368 21.14 11.57 -11.79
N LYS A 369 20.10 11.27 -12.58
CA LYS A 369 18.73 11.68 -12.23
C LYS A 369 18.27 10.88 -11.02
N LEU A 370 17.74 11.55 -10.00
CA LEU A 370 17.30 10.93 -8.75
C LEU A 370 15.79 11.14 -8.53
N LEU A 371 15.10 10.04 -8.22
CA LEU A 371 13.72 10.05 -7.75
C LEU A 371 13.69 9.62 -6.28
N LEU A 372 13.18 10.50 -5.42
CA LEU A 372 12.93 10.23 -4.01
C LEU A 372 11.42 9.99 -3.83
N LEU A 373 11.03 8.78 -3.43
CA LEU A 373 9.65 8.42 -3.11
C LEU A 373 9.50 8.19 -1.62
N ASN A 374 8.76 9.05 -0.93
CA ASN A 374 8.65 9.04 0.52
C ASN A 374 7.27 8.56 0.98
N SER A 375 7.23 7.90 2.13
CA SER A 375 6.01 7.60 2.87
C SER A 375 5.47 8.85 3.57
N GLU A 376 4.20 8.82 3.95
CA GLU A 376 3.60 9.89 4.74
C GLU A 376 4.33 10.07 6.08
N GLY A 377 4.66 8.95 6.76
CA GLY A 377 5.33 8.99 8.06
C GLY A 377 6.75 9.56 8.03
N PHE A 378 7.52 9.28 6.97
CA PHE A 378 8.86 9.87 6.79
C PHE A 378 8.78 11.33 6.35
N THR A 379 7.73 11.72 5.61
CA THR A 379 7.54 13.12 5.20
C THR A 379 7.15 14.00 6.39
N LEU A 380 6.31 13.47 7.29
CA LEU A 380 5.88 14.17 8.51
C LEU A 380 6.91 14.14 9.64
N TRP A 381 8.05 13.47 9.43
CA TRP A 381 9.18 13.52 10.35
C TRP A 381 10.03 14.76 10.02
N GLU A 382 9.69 15.90 10.65
CA GLU A 382 10.21 17.23 10.32
C GLU A 382 11.74 17.27 10.13
N ASN A 383 12.53 16.89 11.14
CA ASN A 383 14.00 16.93 11.05
C ASN A 383 14.54 16.10 9.87
N HIS A 384 14.02 14.89 9.68
CA HIS A 384 14.44 13.99 8.61
C HIS A 384 14.05 14.54 7.23
N PHE A 385 12.83 15.07 7.10
CA PHE A 385 12.34 15.63 5.85
C PHE A 385 13.07 16.92 5.47
N GLU A 386 13.48 17.74 6.45
CA GLU A 386 14.38 18.88 6.20
C GLU A 386 15.72 18.44 5.61
N GLU A 387 16.33 17.36 6.10
CA GLU A 387 17.56 16.82 5.51
C GLU A 387 17.36 16.35 4.05
N LEU A 388 16.23 15.72 3.75
CA LEU A 388 15.87 15.37 2.36
C LEU A 388 15.69 16.60 1.48
N LYS A 389 15.04 17.66 1.98
CA LYS A 389 14.89 18.92 1.24
C LYS A 389 16.24 19.60 1.00
N LYS A 390 17.15 19.57 1.98
CA LYS A 390 18.53 20.04 1.82
C LYS A 390 19.24 19.28 0.72
N LEU A 391 19.14 17.94 0.69
CA LEU A 391 19.70 17.12 -0.39
C LEU A 391 19.15 17.54 -1.75
N VAL A 392 17.82 17.66 -1.89
CA VAL A 392 17.15 18.08 -3.13
C VAL A 392 17.61 19.48 -3.56
N HIS A 393 17.80 20.40 -2.62
CA HIS A 393 18.29 21.74 -2.89
C HIS A 393 19.75 21.72 -3.37
N VAL A 394 20.64 21.02 -2.66
CA VAL A 394 22.06 20.90 -3.00
C VAL A 394 22.24 20.28 -4.39
N TRP A 395 21.46 19.24 -4.73
CA TRP A 395 21.62 18.50 -5.98
C TRP A 395 20.94 19.12 -7.19
N ASN A 396 20.01 20.04 -6.97
CA ASN A 396 19.40 20.85 -8.04
C ASN A 396 20.07 22.23 -8.19
N SER A 397 21.01 22.60 -7.31
CA SER A 397 21.74 23.87 -7.40
C SER A 397 22.80 23.82 -8.51
N PRO A 398 23.11 24.95 -9.18
CA PRO A 398 24.15 25.00 -10.19
C PRO A 398 25.50 24.58 -9.59
N HIS A 399 26.17 23.59 -10.19
CA HIS A 399 27.54 23.25 -9.81
C HIS A 399 28.52 24.33 -10.32
N ALA A 400 29.67 24.47 -9.66
CA ALA A 400 30.65 25.54 -9.86
C ALA A 400 31.19 25.67 -11.30
N ASP A 401 30.94 24.66 -12.14
CA ASP A 401 31.49 24.54 -13.49
C ASP A 401 30.62 25.21 -14.58
N GLY A 402 29.52 25.87 -14.21
CA GLY A 402 28.79 26.78 -15.11
C GLY A 402 27.95 26.12 -16.21
N GLU A 403 27.90 24.78 -16.31
CA GLU A 403 26.96 24.11 -17.21
C GLU A 403 25.53 24.15 -16.64
N GLN A 404 24.72 25.08 -17.17
CA GLN A 404 23.27 24.98 -17.06
C GLN A 404 22.80 23.72 -17.80
N SER A 405 22.34 22.71 -17.05
CA SER A 405 21.46 21.68 -17.59
C SER A 405 20.23 22.37 -18.20
N SER A 406 20.17 22.40 -19.52
CA SER A 406 19.09 23.01 -20.31
C SER A 406 17.79 22.20 -20.28
N SER A 407 17.66 21.18 -19.43
CA SER A 407 16.42 20.41 -19.29
C SER A 407 16.20 19.78 -17.89
N GLY A 408 15.43 20.47 -17.05
CA GLY A 408 14.66 19.87 -15.94
C GLY A 408 15.42 19.59 -14.62
N GLN A 409 14.66 19.46 -13.53
CA GLN A 409 15.16 19.10 -12.20
C GLN A 409 15.87 17.73 -12.22
N ASN A 410 17.11 17.68 -11.72
CA ASN A 410 17.91 16.46 -11.59
C ASN A 410 17.38 15.55 -10.47
N VAL A 411 16.82 16.14 -9.41
CA VAL A 411 16.21 15.42 -8.29
C VAL A 411 14.74 15.77 -8.16
N ARG A 412 13.89 14.74 -8.08
CA ARG A 412 12.44 14.87 -7.83
C ARG A 412 12.09 14.22 -6.50
N LEU A 413 11.34 14.94 -5.66
CA LEU A 413 10.87 14.47 -4.36
C LEU A 413 9.35 14.36 -4.37
N ILE A 414 8.85 13.16 -4.09
CA ILE A 414 7.43 12.81 -4.12
C ILE A 414 7.06 12.12 -2.82
N SER A 415 5.91 12.46 -2.24
CA SER A 415 5.32 11.73 -1.11
C SER A 415 4.03 11.02 -1.53
N LEU A 416 3.86 9.79 -1.07
CA LEU A 416 2.64 9.00 -1.26
C LEU A 416 1.72 9.14 -0.04
N VAL A 417 0.55 9.73 -0.24
CA VAL A 417 -0.44 9.97 0.81
C VAL A 417 -0.91 8.65 1.41
N ARG A 418 -0.91 8.58 2.74
CA ARG A 418 -1.22 7.39 3.57
C ARG A 418 -0.28 6.20 3.39
N ALA A 419 0.80 6.30 2.61
CA ALA A 419 1.80 5.25 2.55
C ALA A 419 2.54 5.18 3.88
N LYS A 420 2.84 3.95 4.33
CA LYS A 420 3.74 3.68 5.46
C LYS A 420 5.07 3.18 4.93
N HIS A 421 6.07 3.15 5.80
CA HIS A 421 7.38 2.56 5.50
C HIS A 421 7.28 1.17 4.87
N MET A 422 6.44 0.29 5.42
CA MET A 422 6.29 -1.07 4.89
C MET A 422 5.53 -1.15 3.55
N SER A 423 4.90 -0.05 3.08
CA SER A 423 4.17 -0.02 1.80
C SER A 423 5.09 -0.22 0.59
N PHE A 424 6.40 -0.01 0.76
CA PHE A 424 7.42 -0.21 -0.27
C PHE A 424 7.97 -1.65 -0.33
N SER A 425 7.44 -2.56 0.49
CA SER A 425 7.88 -3.97 0.59
C SER A 425 6.72 -4.94 0.38
N ASP A 426 7.04 -6.22 0.13
CA ASP A 426 6.06 -7.29 0.01
C ASP A 426 5.25 -7.50 1.31
N ALA A 427 5.78 -7.06 2.46
CA ALA A 427 5.12 -7.23 3.76
C ALA A 427 3.71 -6.60 3.81
N GLY A 428 3.48 -5.52 3.06
CA GLY A 428 2.18 -4.86 3.00
C GLY A 428 1.06 -5.76 2.44
N ILE A 429 1.38 -6.68 1.53
CA ILE A 429 0.41 -7.54 0.86
C ILE A 429 0.24 -8.93 1.51
N LEU A 430 1.02 -9.25 2.55
CA LEU A 430 0.98 -10.55 3.23
C LEU A 430 -0.26 -10.76 4.10
N PHE A 431 -0.79 -9.70 4.70
CA PHE A 431 -1.84 -9.79 5.72
C PHE A 431 -3.17 -9.18 5.26
N PRO A 432 -4.30 -9.88 5.43
CA PRO A 432 -5.61 -9.32 5.17
C PRO A 432 -5.91 -8.11 6.08
N ARG A 433 -6.81 -7.23 5.63
CA ARG A 433 -7.26 -6.04 6.38
C ARG A 433 -7.82 -6.46 7.75
N GLY A 434 -7.27 -5.93 8.83
CA GLY A 434 -7.66 -6.23 10.23
C GLY A 434 -6.85 -7.32 10.92
N LEU A 435 -6.05 -8.10 10.17
CA LEU A 435 -5.06 -9.05 10.70
C LEU A 435 -3.61 -8.59 10.48
N ASN A 436 -3.42 -7.46 9.81
CA ASN A 436 -2.10 -6.86 9.64
C ASN A 436 -1.70 -6.11 10.93
N PRO A 437 -0.72 -6.60 11.72
CA PRO A 437 -0.24 -5.88 12.91
C PRO A 437 0.41 -4.53 12.54
N PHE A 438 0.71 -4.30 11.26
CA PHE A 438 1.36 -3.10 10.72
C PHE A 438 0.36 -2.11 10.07
N GLY A 439 -0.94 -2.44 10.08
CA GLY A 439 -2.04 -1.48 9.99
C GLY A 439 -2.53 -1.04 8.59
N HIS A 440 -2.15 -1.70 7.49
CA HIS A 440 -2.87 -1.60 6.20
C HIS A 440 -3.39 -2.97 5.77
N GLY A 441 -4.50 -3.03 5.03
CA GLY A 441 -4.92 -4.29 4.40
C GLY A 441 -4.21 -4.49 3.05
N SER A 442 -4.06 -5.74 2.63
CA SER A 442 -3.47 -6.12 1.33
C SER A 442 -3.99 -5.30 0.13
N SER A 443 -5.27 -4.88 0.14
CA SER A 443 -5.86 -4.04 -0.91
C SER A 443 -5.28 -2.63 -1.01
N GLU A 444 -4.90 -2.00 0.11
CA GLU A 444 -4.25 -0.67 0.11
C GLU A 444 -2.78 -0.80 -0.28
N SER A 445 -2.11 -1.83 0.21
CA SER A 445 -0.71 -2.11 -0.14
C SER A 445 -0.53 -2.38 -1.63
N GLN A 446 -1.49 -3.00 -2.31
CA GLN A 446 -1.43 -3.14 -3.77
C GLN A 446 -1.51 -1.79 -4.50
N ILE A 447 -2.27 -0.82 -3.99
CA ILE A 447 -2.34 0.54 -4.59
C ILE A 447 -0.96 1.19 -4.53
N PHE A 448 -0.31 1.12 -3.37
CA PHE A 448 1.02 1.68 -3.19
C PHE A 448 2.05 1.00 -4.09
N LEU A 449 2.08 -0.34 -4.11
CA LEU A 449 3.01 -1.09 -4.97
C LEU A 449 2.81 -0.78 -6.46
N ASN A 450 1.56 -0.66 -6.91
CA ASN A 450 1.26 -0.28 -8.29
C ASN A 450 1.70 1.16 -8.59
N SER A 451 1.43 2.11 -7.68
CA SER A 451 1.83 3.51 -7.86
C SER A 451 3.35 3.67 -7.87
N ILE A 452 4.05 2.96 -6.96
CA ILE A 452 5.51 2.93 -6.88
C ILE A 452 6.07 2.31 -8.17
N HIS A 453 5.48 1.23 -8.67
CA HIS A 453 5.89 0.59 -9.92
C HIS A 453 5.73 1.53 -11.12
N GLU A 454 4.58 2.17 -11.27
CA GLU A 454 4.30 3.09 -12.38
C GLU A 454 5.29 4.27 -12.36
N LEU A 455 5.48 4.92 -11.20
CA LEU A 455 6.48 5.98 -11.04
C LEU A 455 7.90 5.47 -11.33
N ALA A 456 8.28 4.31 -10.81
CA ALA A 456 9.64 3.79 -10.98
C ALA A 456 9.94 3.39 -12.42
N SER A 457 9.06 2.62 -13.06
CA SER A 457 9.25 2.13 -14.44
C SER A 457 9.34 3.29 -15.42
N THR A 458 8.40 4.23 -15.37
CA THR A 458 8.39 5.41 -16.23
C THR A 458 9.57 6.35 -15.94
N PHE A 459 10.05 6.42 -14.70
CA PHE A 459 11.25 7.20 -14.38
C PHE A 459 12.52 6.61 -15.01
N LEU A 460 12.60 5.27 -15.08
CA LEU A 460 13.72 4.58 -15.70
C LEU A 460 13.70 4.68 -17.23
N GLU A 461 12.52 4.86 -17.85
CA GLU A 461 12.38 5.12 -19.29
C GLU A 461 13.02 6.47 -19.71
N SER A 462 13.56 6.53 -20.93
CA SER A 462 14.32 7.68 -21.46
C SER A 462 13.52 8.63 -22.35
N ASP A 463 12.24 8.37 -22.55
CA ASP A 463 11.38 9.02 -23.56
C ASP A 463 10.65 10.29 -23.06
N GLY A 464 10.83 10.68 -21.79
CA GLY A 464 10.16 11.85 -21.21
C GLY A 464 8.69 11.61 -20.81
N SER A 465 8.22 10.37 -20.84
CA SER A 465 6.87 9.95 -20.42
C SER A 465 6.55 10.20 -18.95
N PHE A 466 7.55 10.39 -18.09
CA PHE A 466 7.36 10.63 -16.65
C PHE A 466 6.46 11.83 -16.35
N ALA A 467 6.52 12.88 -17.17
CA ALA A 467 5.64 14.04 -17.03
C ALA A 467 4.17 13.72 -17.34
N ASN A 468 3.89 12.72 -18.18
CA ASN A 468 2.53 12.31 -18.52
C ASN A 468 1.93 11.44 -17.41
N VAL A 469 2.69 10.52 -16.82
CA VAL A 469 2.25 9.77 -15.63
C VAL A 469 1.86 10.71 -14.49
N LEU A 470 2.62 11.79 -14.27
CA LEU A 470 2.26 12.79 -13.28
C LEU A 470 0.99 13.60 -13.62
N LYS A 471 0.58 13.69 -14.90
CA LYS A 471 -0.69 14.34 -15.29
C LYS A 471 -1.89 13.45 -14.99
N ASP A 472 -1.74 12.15 -15.19
CA ASP A 472 -2.80 11.17 -14.96
C ASP A 472 -2.87 10.73 -13.48
N ALA A 473 -1.79 10.95 -12.73
CA ALA A 473 -1.72 10.77 -11.29
C ALA A 473 -2.65 11.72 -10.52
N ARG A 474 -3.17 11.26 -9.38
CA ARG A 474 -3.95 12.09 -8.44
C ARG A 474 -3.02 12.99 -7.63
N VAL A 475 -2.48 14.02 -8.27
CA VAL A 475 -1.60 15.01 -7.63
C VAL A 475 -2.42 15.93 -6.72
N ARG A 476 -1.92 16.18 -5.51
CA ARG A 476 -2.53 17.09 -4.53
C ARG A 476 -1.54 18.09 -3.96
N ASP A 477 -2.10 19.20 -3.48
CA ASP A 477 -1.37 20.13 -2.61
C ASP A 477 -1.07 19.48 -1.26
N GLU A 478 0.11 19.80 -0.71
CA GLU A 478 0.50 19.38 0.62
C GLU A 478 -0.40 20.06 1.67
N THR A 479 -1.36 19.31 2.20
CA THR A 479 -2.22 19.76 3.30
C THR A 479 -2.14 18.77 4.45
N VAL A 480 -1.67 19.21 5.61
CA VAL A 480 -1.51 18.40 6.81
C VAL A 480 -2.60 18.75 7.82
N VAL A 481 -3.24 17.73 8.39
CA VAL A 481 -4.24 17.89 9.46
C VAL A 481 -3.82 17.12 10.70
N PRO A 482 -4.16 17.60 11.91
CA PRO A 482 -3.97 16.82 13.12
C PRO A 482 -4.83 15.55 13.09
N VAL A 483 -4.31 14.48 13.66
CA VAL A 483 -5.06 13.27 13.98
C VAL A 483 -5.77 13.55 15.32
N ASP A 484 -7.08 13.32 15.40
CA ASP A 484 -7.84 13.47 16.65
C ASP A 484 -7.30 12.47 17.69
N VAL A 485 -6.32 12.90 18.48
CA VAL A 485 -5.75 12.13 19.58
C VAL A 485 -6.10 12.87 20.87
N ALA A 486 -6.83 12.18 21.76
CA ALA A 486 -7.15 12.69 23.09
C ALA A 486 -5.85 13.13 23.79
N LYS A 487 -5.84 14.40 24.26
CA LYS A 487 -4.89 15.06 25.17
C LYS A 487 -3.57 14.31 25.39
N LYS A 488 -2.55 14.64 24.59
CA LYS A 488 -1.13 14.44 24.94
C LYS A 488 -0.45 15.81 25.01
N ASP A 489 0.43 16.01 25.98
CA ASP A 489 1.11 17.29 26.23
C ASP A 489 2.13 17.65 25.13
N GLN A 490 2.53 16.70 24.28
CA GLN A 490 3.37 16.93 23.10
C GLN A 490 2.90 16.08 21.91
N PRO A 491 2.50 16.69 20.78
CA PRO A 491 2.18 15.97 19.55
C PRO A 491 3.47 15.42 18.90
N THR A 492 3.42 14.16 18.51
CA THR A 492 4.45 13.42 17.77
C THR A 492 4.17 13.44 16.26
N LYS A 493 5.13 12.99 15.44
CA LYS A 493 4.92 12.81 13.99
C LYS A 493 3.73 11.93 13.62
N TRP A 494 3.28 11.08 14.54
CA TRP A 494 2.12 10.18 14.37
C TRP A 494 0.77 10.87 14.60
N ASP A 495 0.79 12.10 15.09
CA ASP A 495 -0.40 12.90 15.40
C ASP A 495 -0.76 13.87 14.27
N LYS A 496 -0.12 13.74 13.10
CA LYS A 496 -0.40 14.48 11.86
C LYS A 496 -0.64 13.49 10.71
N LYS A 497 -1.40 13.89 9.69
CA LYS A 497 -1.58 13.13 8.44
C LYS A 497 -1.85 14.03 7.25
N PHE A 498 -1.58 13.55 6.03
CA PHE A 498 -1.98 14.29 4.83
C PHE A 498 -3.48 14.18 4.57
N VAL A 499 -4.03 15.24 3.97
CA VAL A 499 -5.37 15.23 3.40
C VAL A 499 -5.31 14.60 2.01
N GLY A 500 -5.95 13.44 1.85
CA GLY A 500 -6.04 12.75 0.58
C GLY A 500 -6.38 11.27 0.73
N ASP A 501 -6.54 10.61 -0.40
CA ASP A 501 -6.78 9.18 -0.50
C ASP A 501 -5.46 8.40 -0.59
N ALA A 502 -5.50 7.10 -0.28
CA ALA A 502 -4.33 6.25 -0.38
C ALA A 502 -3.83 6.18 -1.84
N GLY A 503 -2.56 6.50 -2.04
CA GLY A 503 -1.91 6.53 -3.35
C GLY A 503 -1.99 7.90 -4.05
N ASP A 504 -2.59 8.91 -3.43
CA ASP A 504 -2.47 10.29 -3.92
C ASP A 504 -1.01 10.76 -3.82
N ILE A 505 -0.60 11.61 -4.74
CA ILE A 505 0.79 12.02 -4.93
C ILE A 505 0.95 13.49 -4.53
N ILE A 506 1.93 13.78 -3.69
CA ILE A 506 2.36 15.15 -3.38
C ILE A 506 3.73 15.34 -4.02
N ILE A 507 3.88 16.35 -4.87
CA ILE A 507 5.15 16.70 -5.51
C ILE A 507 5.77 17.86 -4.75
N HIS A 508 6.98 17.67 -4.25
CA HIS A 508 7.73 18.68 -3.51
C HIS A 508 8.63 19.45 -4.48
N ILE A 509 8.25 20.70 -4.77
CA ILE A 509 9.01 21.58 -5.66
C ILE A 509 9.91 22.48 -4.81
N PRO A 510 11.22 22.57 -5.07
CA PRO A 510 12.09 23.53 -4.39
C PRO A 510 11.60 24.96 -4.64
N SER A 511 11.44 25.73 -3.57
CA SER A 511 10.99 27.13 -3.61
C SER A 511 12.01 28.01 -4.32
N SER A 512 11.72 28.39 -5.57
CA SER A 512 12.28 29.60 -6.19
C SER A 512 11.15 30.62 -6.34
N GLY A 513 11.31 31.80 -5.74
CA GLY A 513 10.27 32.82 -5.52
C GLY A 513 9.60 33.43 -6.77
N ALA A 514 9.87 32.91 -7.97
CA ALA A 514 9.23 33.34 -9.21
C ALA A 514 8.04 32.45 -9.62
N ALA A 515 7.91 31.23 -9.08
CA ALA A 515 6.87 30.27 -9.47
C ALA A 515 5.48 30.53 -8.84
N GLU A 516 5.40 31.40 -7.83
CA GLU A 516 4.15 31.70 -7.10
C GLU A 516 3.14 32.49 -7.94
N LYS A 517 3.62 33.30 -8.91
CA LYS A 517 2.76 34.06 -9.84
C LYS A 517 2.12 33.21 -10.95
N LEU A 518 2.79 32.14 -11.38
CA LEU A 518 2.25 31.17 -12.34
C LEU A 518 1.32 30.13 -11.67
N ARG A 519 1.46 29.97 -10.34
CA ARG A 519 0.61 29.14 -9.48
C ARG A 519 -0.83 29.63 -9.45
N ASN A 520 -1.05 30.95 -9.36
CA ASN A 520 -2.40 31.50 -9.16
C ASN A 520 -3.26 31.54 -10.44
N SER A 521 -2.66 31.63 -11.63
CA SER A 521 -3.43 31.65 -12.89
C SER A 521 -3.81 30.26 -13.39
N SER A 522 -2.96 29.25 -13.16
CA SER A 522 -3.20 27.87 -13.61
C SER A 522 -4.10 27.09 -12.66
N ILE A 523 -4.02 27.36 -11.35
CA ILE A 523 -4.87 26.71 -10.34
C ILE A 523 -6.32 27.20 -10.42
N GLN A 524 -6.56 28.46 -10.78
CA GLN A 524 -7.92 28.97 -10.92
C GLN A 524 -8.67 28.36 -12.12
N PHE A 525 -7.95 27.89 -13.14
CA PHE A 525 -8.51 27.10 -14.24
C PHE A 525 -8.75 25.63 -13.83
N LEU A 526 -7.92 25.06 -12.95
CA LEU A 526 -8.05 23.68 -12.43
C LEU A 526 -9.10 23.52 -11.31
N MET A 527 -9.41 24.58 -10.55
CA MET A 527 -10.45 24.57 -9.52
C MET A 527 -11.89 24.53 -10.08
N SER A 528 -12.04 24.53 -11.40
CA SER A 528 -13.27 24.18 -12.11
C SER A 528 -13.47 22.66 -12.27
N SER A 529 -12.91 21.83 -11.37
CA SER A 529 -13.27 20.41 -11.35
C SER A 529 -14.70 20.25 -10.79
N SER A 530 -15.59 19.73 -11.63
CA SER A 530 -17.04 19.63 -11.46
C SER A 530 -17.51 19.23 -10.05
N GLN A 531 -18.25 20.12 -9.37
CA GLN A 531 -18.94 19.84 -8.09
C GLN A 531 -19.70 18.50 -8.16
N LYS A 532 -19.61 17.68 -7.10
CA LYS A 532 -20.35 16.41 -7.02
C LYS A 532 -21.85 16.67 -6.85
N VAL A 533 -22.67 15.99 -7.65
CA VAL A 533 -24.13 16.12 -7.63
C VAL A 533 -24.75 15.02 -6.76
N VAL A 534 -25.51 15.41 -5.73
CA VAL A 534 -26.08 14.50 -4.72
C VAL A 534 -27.61 14.60 -4.73
N LEU A 535 -28.31 13.49 -4.93
CA LEU A 535 -29.77 13.40 -4.81
C LEU A 535 -30.15 12.72 -3.49
N VAL A 536 -30.91 13.41 -2.63
CA VAL A 536 -31.28 12.92 -1.29
C VAL A 536 -32.80 12.78 -1.18
N THR A 537 -33.28 11.65 -0.67
CA THR A 537 -34.70 11.38 -0.43
C THR A 537 -35.09 11.52 1.05
N GLY A 538 -36.31 11.99 1.33
CA GLY A 538 -36.84 12.09 2.69
C GLY A 538 -36.20 13.21 3.52
N CYS A 539 -36.16 14.43 2.97
CA CYS A 539 -35.39 15.56 3.52
C CYS A 539 -36.22 16.49 4.43
N SER A 540 -37.28 15.99 5.05
CA SER A 540 -38.13 16.80 5.93
C SER A 540 -37.38 17.27 7.20
N HIS A 541 -37.65 18.49 7.64
CA HIS A 541 -37.01 19.16 8.76
C HIS A 541 -37.04 18.32 10.05
N GLY A 542 -35.88 18.22 10.71
CA GLY A 542 -35.66 17.37 11.89
C GLY A 542 -35.50 15.86 11.58
N GLY A 543 -35.36 15.49 10.32
CA GLY A 543 -35.02 14.13 9.87
C GLY A 543 -33.54 13.96 9.52
N ILE A 544 -33.09 12.71 9.38
CA ILE A 544 -31.72 12.36 8.94
C ILE A 544 -31.43 12.95 7.56
N GLY A 545 -32.37 12.85 6.60
CA GLY A 545 -32.20 13.38 5.25
C GLY A 545 -31.94 14.90 5.21
N TYR A 546 -32.59 15.65 6.10
CA TYR A 546 -32.38 17.10 6.22
C TYR A 546 -30.96 17.42 6.69
N ALA A 547 -30.47 16.72 7.72
CA ALA A 547 -29.10 16.87 8.22
C ALA A 547 -28.05 16.41 7.19
N LEU A 548 -28.33 15.34 6.43
CA LEU A 548 -27.50 14.89 5.32
C LEU A 548 -27.38 15.96 4.23
N CYS A 549 -28.47 16.66 3.89
CA CYS A 549 -28.43 17.73 2.89
C CYS A 549 -27.48 18.87 3.30
N HIS A 550 -27.60 19.35 4.53
CA HIS A 550 -26.68 20.37 5.08
C HIS A 550 -25.24 19.88 5.11
N ALA A 551 -25.01 18.64 5.52
CA ALA A 551 -23.67 18.07 5.57
C ALA A 551 -23.05 17.89 4.17
N TYR A 552 -23.79 17.42 3.17
CA TYR A 552 -23.28 17.34 1.78
C TYR A 552 -23.00 18.74 1.22
N ALA A 553 -23.90 19.69 1.45
CA ALA A 553 -23.73 21.07 1.00
C ALA A 553 -22.51 21.73 1.63
N SER A 554 -22.24 21.50 2.92
CA SER A 554 -21.05 22.00 3.61
C SER A 554 -19.74 21.39 3.09
N HIS A 555 -19.82 20.25 2.40
CA HIS A 555 -18.69 19.60 1.72
C HIS A 555 -18.57 20.01 0.24
N GLY A 556 -19.20 21.12 -0.17
CA GLY A 556 -19.09 21.67 -1.52
C GLY A 556 -19.85 20.88 -2.60
N CYS A 557 -20.73 19.96 -2.20
CA CYS A 557 -21.59 19.24 -3.13
C CYS A 557 -22.77 20.11 -3.57
N LYS A 558 -23.31 19.81 -4.76
CA LYS A 558 -24.60 20.35 -5.22
C LYS A 558 -25.70 19.36 -4.88
N VAL A 559 -26.60 19.75 -3.99
CA VAL A 559 -27.57 18.86 -3.35
C VAL A 559 -28.96 19.10 -3.90
N TYR A 560 -29.61 18.02 -4.34
CA TYR A 560 -31.03 17.97 -4.68
C TYR A 560 -31.78 17.26 -3.55
N ALA A 561 -32.42 18.06 -2.70
CA ALA A 561 -33.18 17.60 -1.55
C ALA A 561 -34.64 17.34 -1.93
N THR A 562 -35.18 16.19 -1.54
CA THR A 562 -36.54 15.82 -1.93
C THR A 562 -37.42 15.38 -0.77
N ALA A 563 -38.69 15.77 -0.82
CA ALA A 563 -39.75 15.34 0.09
C ALA A 563 -41.12 15.48 -0.59
N ARG A 564 -42.15 14.82 -0.03
CA ARG A 564 -43.54 14.90 -0.54
C ARG A 564 -44.14 16.30 -0.45
N ARG A 565 -43.77 17.06 0.59
CA ARG A 565 -44.33 18.36 0.96
C ARG A 565 -43.22 19.41 0.96
N PRO A 566 -43.21 20.38 0.03
CA PRO A 566 -42.19 21.44 -0.02
C PRO A 566 -42.00 22.16 1.31
N GLU A 567 -43.09 22.49 2.00
CA GLU A 567 -43.11 23.20 3.28
C GLU A 567 -42.38 22.44 4.40
N SER A 568 -42.27 21.11 4.26
CA SER A 568 -41.52 20.28 5.23
C SER A 568 -40.01 20.40 5.09
N MET A 569 -39.50 20.99 4.01
CA MET A 569 -38.06 21.20 3.76
C MET A 569 -37.62 22.63 4.11
N LYS A 570 -38.43 23.40 4.85
CA LYS A 570 -38.08 24.74 5.32
C LYS A 570 -36.70 24.73 6.01
N GLY A 571 -35.82 25.66 5.63
CA GLY A 571 -34.44 25.74 6.11
C GLY A 571 -33.39 25.01 5.27
N LEU A 572 -33.79 24.29 4.20
CA LEU A 572 -32.87 23.85 3.14
C LEU A 572 -32.72 24.93 2.06
N GLU A 573 -32.21 26.09 2.48
CA GLU A 573 -31.99 27.28 1.65
C GLU A 573 -30.48 27.52 1.53
N GLY A 574 -29.93 27.46 0.32
CA GLY A 574 -28.50 27.65 0.08
C GLY A 574 -28.16 27.67 -1.40
N SER A 575 -27.06 28.32 -1.78
CA SER A 575 -26.65 28.46 -3.19
C SER A 575 -26.36 27.12 -3.88
N ASN A 576 -26.09 26.07 -3.11
CA ASN A 576 -25.82 24.71 -3.59
C ASN A 576 -26.86 23.67 -3.14
N ILE A 577 -28.03 24.09 -2.61
CA ILE A 577 -29.14 23.18 -2.28
C ILE A 577 -30.37 23.57 -3.12
N LYS A 578 -30.94 22.60 -3.84
CA LYS A 578 -32.21 22.73 -4.56
C LYS A 578 -33.23 21.76 -3.99
N THR A 579 -34.44 22.24 -3.73
CA THR A 579 -35.53 21.41 -3.22
C THR A 579 -36.46 20.97 -4.36
N MET A 580 -36.95 19.73 -4.31
CA MET A 580 -37.90 19.18 -5.28
C MET A 580 -38.98 18.33 -4.60
N VAL A 581 -40.17 18.31 -5.19
CA VAL A 581 -41.25 17.42 -4.75
C VAL A 581 -40.97 16.01 -5.24
N LEU A 582 -40.96 15.05 -4.32
CA LEU A 582 -40.87 13.62 -4.63
C LEU A 582 -41.63 12.79 -3.61
N ASP A 583 -42.64 12.07 -4.07
CA ASP A 583 -43.12 10.86 -3.44
C ASP A 583 -42.39 9.65 -4.05
N VAL A 584 -41.50 9.04 -3.26
CA VAL A 584 -40.69 7.89 -3.69
C VAL A 584 -41.53 6.65 -4.01
N THR A 585 -42.82 6.62 -3.69
CA THR A 585 -43.74 5.53 -4.06
C THR A 585 -44.38 5.71 -5.44
N LYS A 586 -44.11 6.84 -6.12
CA LYS A 586 -44.69 7.18 -7.43
C LYS A 586 -43.60 7.16 -8.52
N PRO A 587 -43.54 6.10 -9.36
CA PRO A 587 -42.52 5.97 -10.41
C PRO A 587 -42.41 7.20 -11.33
N ASP A 588 -43.55 7.77 -11.76
CA ASP A 588 -43.55 8.96 -12.63
C ASP A 588 -42.86 10.17 -12.00
N GLN A 589 -42.94 10.32 -10.67
CA GLN A 589 -42.25 11.40 -9.96
C GLN A 589 -40.75 11.13 -9.83
N ILE A 590 -40.35 9.87 -9.62
CA ILE A 590 -38.94 9.45 -9.61
C ILE A 590 -38.31 9.80 -10.95
N ASP A 591 -38.92 9.35 -12.04
CA ASP A 591 -38.39 9.55 -13.40
C ASP A 591 -38.28 11.04 -13.72
N LYS A 592 -39.30 11.83 -13.38
CA LYS A 592 -39.29 13.28 -13.55
C LYS A 592 -38.16 13.95 -12.78
N VAL A 593 -37.96 13.59 -11.50
CA VAL A 593 -36.91 14.17 -10.66
C VAL A 593 -35.53 13.80 -11.21
N VAL A 594 -35.29 12.52 -11.51
CA VAL A 594 -34.01 12.06 -12.05
C VAL A 594 -33.72 12.73 -13.40
N ALA A 595 -34.70 12.80 -14.29
CA ALA A 595 -34.56 13.49 -15.58
C ALA A 595 -34.20 14.96 -15.39
N THR A 596 -34.89 15.67 -14.49
CA THR A 596 -34.61 17.09 -14.20
C THR A 596 -33.18 17.30 -13.68
N VAL A 597 -32.69 16.42 -12.80
CA VAL A 597 -31.31 16.53 -12.26
C VAL A 597 -30.29 16.22 -13.35
N ILE A 598 -30.53 15.21 -14.18
CA ILE A 598 -29.64 14.85 -15.29
C ILE A 598 -29.63 15.95 -16.36
N GLU A 599 -30.77 16.57 -16.68
CA GLU A 599 -30.86 17.69 -17.62
C GLU A 599 -30.10 18.91 -17.08
N ALA A 600 -30.25 19.23 -15.80
CA ALA A 600 -29.63 20.39 -15.19
C ALA A 600 -28.10 20.25 -14.98
N GLU A 601 -27.62 19.04 -14.68
CA GLU A 601 -26.23 18.83 -14.23
C GLU A 601 -25.42 17.85 -15.09
N GLY A 602 -26.07 17.14 -16.02
CA GLY A 602 -25.47 16.07 -16.84
C GLY A 602 -25.20 14.77 -16.08
N LYS A 603 -25.33 14.75 -14.75
CA LYS A 603 -24.94 13.62 -13.90
C LYS A 603 -25.60 13.62 -12.53
N ILE A 604 -25.66 12.42 -11.92
CA ILE A 604 -25.86 12.21 -10.49
C ILE A 604 -24.63 11.42 -10.02
N ASP A 605 -23.88 11.95 -9.06
CA ASP A 605 -22.68 11.30 -8.51
C ASP A 605 -23.02 10.48 -7.27
N LEU A 606 -23.99 10.94 -6.47
CA LEU A 606 -24.47 10.23 -5.28
C LEU A 606 -26.00 10.18 -5.23
N LEU A 607 -26.55 8.99 -4.98
CA LEU A 607 -27.95 8.79 -4.62
C LEU A 607 -28.01 8.40 -3.14
N VAL A 608 -28.79 9.13 -2.35
CA VAL A 608 -29.00 8.86 -0.92
C VAL A 608 -30.47 8.49 -0.69
N ASN A 609 -30.70 7.18 -0.63
CA ASN A 609 -31.99 6.58 -0.31
C ASN A 609 -32.19 6.59 1.21
N ASN A 610 -32.84 7.65 1.71
CA ASN A 610 -33.10 7.86 3.13
C ASN A 610 -34.60 7.89 3.47
N ALA A 611 -35.49 8.14 2.51
CA ALA A 611 -36.93 8.11 2.76
C ALA A 611 -37.35 6.82 3.46
N GLY A 612 -38.17 6.94 4.51
CA GLY A 612 -38.60 5.81 5.31
C GLY A 612 -39.85 6.09 6.12
N ALA A 613 -40.61 5.03 6.37
CA ALA A 613 -41.81 5.01 7.21
C ALA A 613 -41.65 3.99 8.34
N THR A 614 -42.21 4.30 9.49
CA THR A 614 -42.32 3.36 10.62
C THR A 614 -43.63 2.60 10.53
N CYS A 615 -43.70 1.46 11.23
CA CYS A 615 -44.91 0.68 11.39
C CYS A 615 -44.92 0.10 12.81
N PRO A 616 -45.16 0.96 13.83
CA PRO A 616 -45.12 0.55 15.22
C PRO A 616 -46.37 -0.25 15.59
N GLY A 617 -46.20 -1.31 16.39
CA GLY A 617 -47.30 -2.13 16.90
C GLY A 617 -46.99 -3.62 16.94
N PRO A 618 -47.79 -4.40 17.68
CA PRO A 618 -47.84 -5.85 17.55
C PRO A 618 -48.22 -6.27 16.12
N LEU A 619 -47.63 -7.36 15.61
CA LEU A 619 -47.83 -7.77 14.22
C LEU A 619 -49.29 -8.03 13.85
N LEU A 620 -50.08 -8.59 14.78
CA LEU A 620 -51.48 -8.95 14.55
C LEU A 620 -52.42 -7.74 14.57
N ASP A 621 -51.98 -6.62 15.16
CA ASP A 621 -52.78 -5.39 15.27
C ASP A 621 -52.59 -4.46 14.07
N LEU A 622 -51.63 -4.77 13.18
CA LEU A 622 -51.29 -3.95 12.01
C LEU A 622 -52.16 -4.34 10.80
N THR A 623 -52.73 -3.35 10.13
CA THR A 623 -53.50 -3.60 8.91
C THR A 623 -52.58 -3.92 7.73
N LEU A 624 -53.04 -4.76 6.79
CA LEU A 624 -52.26 -5.08 5.58
C LEU A 624 -51.92 -3.83 4.75
N GLU A 625 -52.75 -2.79 4.81
CA GLU A 625 -52.48 -1.50 4.16
C GLU A 625 -51.26 -0.80 4.78
N GLN A 626 -51.20 -0.70 6.11
CA GLN A 626 -50.05 -0.13 6.83
C GLN A 626 -48.77 -0.91 6.54
N THR A 627 -48.86 -2.24 6.54
CA THR A 627 -47.69 -3.10 6.30
C THR A 627 -47.19 -3.00 4.87
N ARG A 628 -48.08 -3.01 3.87
CA ARG A 628 -47.73 -2.78 2.45
C ARG A 628 -47.13 -1.40 2.25
N GLY A 629 -47.76 -0.33 2.76
CA GLY A 629 -47.24 1.04 2.65
C GLY A 629 -45.82 1.19 3.23
N THR A 630 -45.52 0.45 4.29
CA THR A 630 -44.17 0.41 4.89
C THR A 630 -43.15 -0.25 3.97
N PHE A 631 -43.50 -1.37 3.32
CA PHE A 631 -42.63 -2.03 2.33
C PHE A 631 -42.46 -1.20 1.06
N GLU A 632 -43.54 -0.57 0.57
CA GLU A 632 -43.50 0.37 -0.56
C GLU A 632 -42.49 1.48 -0.28
N THR A 633 -42.54 2.09 0.91
CA THR A 633 -41.64 3.19 1.27
C THR A 633 -40.22 2.72 1.59
N ASN A 634 -40.03 1.66 2.39
CA ASN A 634 -38.71 1.31 2.92
C ASN A 634 -37.89 0.39 2.02
N THR A 635 -38.54 -0.30 1.07
CA THR A 635 -37.90 -1.38 0.29
C THR A 635 -38.07 -1.12 -1.21
N PHE A 636 -39.32 -1.11 -1.71
CA PHE A 636 -39.56 -1.01 -3.14
C PHE A 636 -39.22 0.37 -3.71
N SER A 637 -39.50 1.45 -2.99
CA SER A 637 -39.13 2.80 -3.42
C SER A 637 -37.62 2.96 -3.63
N MET A 638 -36.80 2.39 -2.73
CA MET A 638 -35.34 2.47 -2.81
C MET A 638 -34.83 1.69 -4.02
N LEU A 639 -35.42 0.52 -4.30
CA LEU A 639 -35.14 -0.22 -5.52
C LEU A 639 -35.54 0.58 -6.77
N SER A 640 -36.69 1.25 -6.76
CA SER A 640 -37.14 2.10 -7.87
C SER A 640 -36.20 3.29 -8.12
N MET A 641 -35.74 3.97 -7.06
CA MET A 641 -34.71 5.02 -7.16
C MET A 641 -33.39 4.47 -7.73
N CYS A 642 -32.96 3.29 -7.28
CA CYS A 642 -31.79 2.61 -7.81
C CYS A 642 -31.95 2.30 -9.32
N LYS A 643 -33.11 1.77 -9.73
CA LYS A 643 -33.40 1.48 -11.14
C LYS A 643 -33.36 2.74 -12.01
N ALA A 644 -33.82 3.88 -11.50
CA ALA A 644 -33.80 5.15 -12.22
C ALA A 644 -32.38 5.76 -12.32
N VAL A 645 -31.55 5.63 -11.27
CA VAL A 645 -30.25 6.34 -11.20
C VAL A 645 -29.06 5.49 -11.65
N ILE A 646 -28.99 4.22 -11.25
CA ILE A 646 -27.81 3.36 -11.48
C ILE A 646 -27.45 3.23 -12.97
N PRO A 647 -28.38 3.12 -13.93
CA PRO A 647 -28.02 3.10 -15.34
C PRO A 647 -27.21 4.32 -15.80
N HIS A 648 -27.45 5.51 -15.22
CA HIS A 648 -26.68 6.71 -15.49
C HIS A 648 -25.27 6.65 -14.88
N MET A 649 -25.14 6.10 -13.67
CA MET A 649 -23.85 5.88 -13.01
C MET A 649 -23.01 4.82 -13.74
N ALA A 650 -23.64 3.71 -14.13
CA ALA A 650 -23.00 2.60 -14.83
C ALA A 650 -22.46 3.01 -16.20
N ARG A 651 -23.19 3.83 -16.97
CA ARG A 651 -22.69 4.40 -18.24
C ARG A 651 -21.43 5.26 -18.07
N ARG A 652 -21.27 5.89 -16.90
CA ARG A 652 -20.08 6.70 -16.56
C ARG A 652 -19.01 5.90 -15.82
N SER A 653 -19.26 4.61 -15.55
CA SER A 653 -18.42 3.77 -14.68
C SER A 653 -18.05 4.45 -13.36
N SER A 654 -18.99 5.21 -12.78
CA SER A 654 -18.74 6.02 -11.59
C SER A 654 -20.06 6.44 -10.92
N GLY A 655 -20.12 6.28 -9.59
CA GLY A 655 -21.23 6.73 -8.76
C GLY A 655 -21.28 6.02 -7.42
N THR A 656 -22.05 6.57 -6.47
CA THR A 656 -22.27 5.95 -5.16
C THR A 656 -23.75 5.97 -4.79
N VAL A 657 -24.30 4.82 -4.44
CA VAL A 657 -25.63 4.67 -3.85
C VAL A 657 -25.48 4.45 -2.35
N VAL A 658 -26.18 5.25 -1.54
CA VAL A 658 -26.23 5.14 -0.08
C VAL A 658 -27.65 4.78 0.33
N ASN A 659 -27.83 3.56 0.84
CA ASN A 659 -29.12 3.07 1.34
C ASN A 659 -29.13 3.15 2.88
N VAL A 660 -30.03 3.96 3.44
CA VAL A 660 -30.18 4.14 4.89
C VAL A 660 -31.21 3.16 5.45
N SER A 661 -30.72 2.21 6.24
CA SER A 661 -31.49 1.13 6.85
C SER A 661 -31.69 1.32 8.37
N SER A 662 -31.47 0.29 9.18
CA SER A 662 -31.59 0.29 10.64
C SER A 662 -30.95 -0.95 11.24
N VAL A 663 -30.44 -0.87 12.48
CA VAL A 663 -30.00 -2.05 13.26
C VAL A 663 -31.07 -3.13 13.39
N MET A 664 -32.34 -2.77 13.21
CA MET A 664 -33.47 -3.71 13.21
C MET A 664 -33.55 -4.59 11.96
N GLY A 665 -32.82 -4.23 10.89
CA GLY A 665 -32.65 -5.11 9.73
C GLY A 665 -31.76 -6.31 10.02
N GLU A 666 -30.87 -6.21 11.02
CA GLU A 666 -30.03 -7.31 11.50
C GLU A 666 -30.79 -8.21 12.46
N ILE A 667 -31.36 -7.63 13.52
CA ILE A 667 -32.08 -8.37 14.56
C ILE A 667 -33.40 -7.66 14.88
N PRO A 668 -34.56 -8.34 14.68
CA PRO A 668 -35.85 -7.74 14.98
C PRO A 668 -36.07 -7.62 16.49
N THR A 669 -36.92 -6.66 16.87
CA THR A 669 -37.41 -6.52 18.25
C THR A 669 -38.93 -6.58 18.28
N PRO A 670 -39.56 -6.95 19.41
CA PRO A 670 -41.00 -6.80 19.59
C PRO A 670 -41.49 -5.38 19.27
N TRP A 671 -42.77 -5.27 18.90
CA TRP A 671 -43.50 -4.01 18.69
C TRP A 671 -43.08 -3.17 17.47
N MET A 672 -42.15 -3.68 16.65
CA MET A 672 -41.65 -3.02 15.42
C MET A 672 -41.40 -4.04 14.31
N GLY A 673 -42.16 -5.14 14.30
CA GLY A 673 -41.90 -6.32 13.48
C GLY A 673 -41.93 -6.04 11.97
N MET A 674 -42.95 -5.34 11.47
CA MET A 674 -43.06 -5.04 10.04
C MET A 674 -42.04 -4.01 9.56
N TYR A 675 -41.70 -3.05 10.41
CA TYR A 675 -40.57 -2.15 10.14
C TYR A 675 -39.25 -2.94 10.03
N ALA A 676 -38.96 -3.82 10.99
CA ALA A 676 -37.77 -4.67 10.97
C ALA A 676 -37.72 -5.56 9.71
N ALA A 677 -38.85 -6.17 9.33
CA ALA A 677 -38.96 -6.98 8.12
C ALA A 677 -38.63 -6.17 6.85
N SER A 678 -39.16 -4.96 6.71
CA SER A 678 -38.87 -4.08 5.56
C SER A 678 -37.38 -3.69 5.49
N LYS A 679 -36.73 -3.45 6.64
CA LYS A 679 -35.30 -3.11 6.72
C LYS A 679 -34.40 -4.33 6.53
N ALA A 680 -34.82 -5.53 6.93
CA ALA A 680 -34.12 -6.77 6.61
C ALA A 680 -34.14 -7.07 5.10
N ALA A 681 -35.29 -6.86 4.45
CA ALA A 681 -35.38 -6.94 2.99
C ALA A 681 -34.43 -5.92 2.31
N LEU A 682 -34.37 -4.69 2.84
CA LEU A 682 -33.43 -3.67 2.38
C LEU A 682 -31.95 -4.09 2.54
N HIS A 683 -31.56 -4.73 3.64
CA HIS A 683 -30.19 -5.22 3.82
C HIS A 683 -29.85 -6.22 2.72
N SER A 684 -30.69 -7.25 2.56
CA SER A 684 -30.44 -8.33 1.62
C SER A 684 -30.31 -7.81 0.19
N PHE A 685 -31.24 -6.96 -0.29
CA PHE A 685 -31.11 -6.46 -1.66
C PHE A 685 -29.97 -5.46 -1.83
N THR A 686 -29.62 -4.67 -0.81
CA THR A 686 -28.49 -3.73 -0.89
C THR A 686 -27.17 -4.49 -1.05
N GLU A 687 -27.01 -5.62 -0.35
CA GLU A 687 -25.83 -6.48 -0.48
C GLU A 687 -25.76 -7.15 -1.85
N CYS A 688 -26.90 -7.63 -2.39
CA CYS A 688 -26.99 -8.12 -3.77
C CYS A 688 -26.61 -7.03 -4.77
N LEU A 689 -27.21 -5.84 -4.63
CA LEU A 689 -26.97 -4.70 -5.51
C LEU A 689 -25.50 -4.27 -5.51
N TRP A 690 -24.83 -4.34 -4.37
CA TRP A 690 -23.38 -4.11 -4.28
C TRP A 690 -22.59 -5.09 -5.14
N MET A 691 -22.91 -6.40 -5.08
CA MET A 691 -22.23 -7.41 -5.89
C MET A 691 -22.50 -7.20 -7.38
N GLU A 692 -23.75 -6.90 -7.74
CA GLU A 692 -24.20 -6.68 -9.11
C GLU A 692 -23.67 -5.38 -9.72
N CYS A 693 -23.41 -4.34 -8.91
CA CYS A 693 -22.87 -3.06 -9.37
C CYS A 693 -21.35 -3.06 -9.57
N LYS A 694 -20.64 -4.07 -9.04
CA LYS A 694 -19.17 -4.15 -9.09
C LYS A 694 -18.58 -4.08 -10.51
N PRO A 695 -19.13 -4.77 -11.53
CA PRO A 695 -18.61 -4.68 -12.90
C PRO A 695 -18.74 -3.28 -13.52
N PHE A 696 -19.64 -2.44 -13.00
CA PHE A 696 -19.91 -1.10 -13.51
C PHE A 696 -19.19 0.00 -12.71
N ASN A 697 -18.31 -0.35 -11.76
CA ASN A 697 -17.61 0.60 -10.89
C ASN A 697 -18.56 1.59 -10.17
N VAL A 698 -19.75 1.10 -9.80
CA VAL A 698 -20.72 1.85 -8.98
C VAL A 698 -20.66 1.33 -7.55
N ASN A 699 -20.40 2.22 -6.60
CA ASN A 699 -20.36 1.88 -5.17
C ASN A 699 -21.76 1.79 -4.60
N VAL A 700 -21.98 0.85 -3.69
CA VAL A 700 -23.23 0.72 -2.93
C VAL A 700 -22.87 0.60 -1.45
N VAL A 701 -23.45 1.49 -0.64
CA VAL A 701 -23.17 1.66 0.78
C VAL A 701 -24.44 1.40 1.59
N LEU A 702 -24.41 0.39 2.45
CA LEU A 702 -25.45 0.14 3.44
C LEU A 702 -25.13 0.90 4.73
N VAL A 703 -25.95 1.89 5.07
CA VAL A 703 -25.86 2.61 6.34
C VAL A 703 -26.91 2.06 7.30
N VAL A 704 -26.51 1.69 8.50
CA VAL A 704 -27.32 1.00 9.51
C VAL A 704 -27.36 1.86 10.79
N PRO A 705 -28.30 2.82 10.87
CA PRO A 705 -28.51 3.62 12.08
C PRO A 705 -29.00 2.78 13.26
N GLY A 706 -28.43 3.05 14.44
CA GLY A 706 -28.96 2.68 15.74
C GLY A 706 -29.97 3.71 16.24
N GLN A 707 -29.78 4.22 17.46
CA GLN A 707 -30.61 5.30 18.00
C GLN A 707 -30.09 6.66 17.54
N ILE A 708 -30.90 7.38 16.75
CA ILE A 708 -30.64 8.74 16.25
C ILE A 708 -31.81 9.65 16.66
N LYS A 709 -31.49 10.80 17.27
CA LYS A 709 -32.48 11.82 17.61
C LYS A 709 -33.02 12.47 16.34
N SER A 710 -34.26 12.16 15.99
CA SER A 710 -34.97 12.71 14.83
C SER A 710 -36.49 12.68 15.05
N ASN A 711 -37.23 13.36 14.18
CA ASN A 711 -38.69 13.42 14.23
C ASN A 711 -39.39 12.09 13.89
N ILE A 712 -38.66 11.02 13.53
CA ILE A 712 -39.26 9.74 13.14
C ILE A 712 -40.10 9.11 14.27
N ALA A 713 -39.67 9.24 15.53
CA ALA A 713 -40.43 8.73 16.67
C ALA A 713 -41.68 9.55 16.94
N ASN A 714 -41.59 10.89 16.83
CA ASN A 714 -42.74 11.78 17.00
C ASN A 714 -43.80 11.51 15.92
N ASN A 715 -43.37 11.34 14.67
CA ASN A 715 -44.26 10.97 13.57
C ASN A 715 -44.92 9.61 13.80
N ALA A 716 -44.17 8.63 14.33
CA ALA A 716 -44.68 7.31 14.65
C ALA A 716 -45.71 7.35 15.80
N LEU A 717 -45.47 8.14 16.85
CA LEU A 717 -46.40 8.30 17.97
C LEU A 717 -47.68 9.04 17.55
N ALA A 718 -47.58 10.03 16.67
CA ALA A 718 -48.73 10.81 16.20
C ALA A 718 -49.75 9.97 15.40
N VAL A 719 -49.32 8.85 14.81
CA VAL A 719 -50.16 8.00 13.95
C VAL A 719 -50.46 6.63 14.55
N TYR A 720 -49.86 6.28 15.70
CA TYR A 720 -50.07 4.98 16.32
C TYR A 720 -51.35 4.98 17.16
N HIS A 721 -52.19 3.98 16.90
CA HIS A 721 -53.39 3.68 17.67
C HIS A 721 -53.44 2.18 17.95
N MET A 722 -53.67 1.78 19.21
CA MET A 722 -53.88 0.37 19.56
C MET A 722 -55.36 0.02 19.38
N PRO A 723 -55.71 -1.04 18.62
CA PRO A 723 -57.10 -1.47 18.46
C PRO A 723 -57.75 -1.85 19.81
N ASP A 724 -59.03 -1.53 19.98
CA ASP A 724 -59.80 -1.80 21.21
C ASP A 724 -59.91 -3.31 21.53
N ASP A 725 -59.75 -4.17 20.53
CA ASP A 725 -59.77 -5.64 20.64
C ASP A 725 -58.36 -6.27 20.63
N SER A 726 -57.30 -5.46 20.74
CA SER A 726 -55.92 -5.93 20.76
C SER A 726 -55.68 -7.01 21.84
N LEU A 727 -54.99 -8.09 21.47
CA LEU A 727 -54.52 -9.10 22.42
C LEU A 727 -53.38 -8.58 23.33
N TYR A 728 -52.88 -7.37 23.08
CA TYR A 728 -51.65 -6.83 23.65
C TYR A 728 -51.86 -5.58 24.52
N HIS A 729 -53.08 -5.31 24.99
CA HIS A 729 -53.40 -4.17 25.87
C HIS A 729 -52.42 -4.01 27.05
N ASN A 730 -52.07 -5.11 27.72
CA ASN A 730 -51.14 -5.13 28.84
C ASN A 730 -49.71 -4.68 28.47
N TYR A 731 -49.39 -4.61 27.17
CA TYR A 731 -48.11 -4.17 26.65
C TYR A 731 -48.16 -2.77 26.02
N LEU A 732 -49.26 -2.02 26.11
CA LEU A 732 -49.38 -0.68 25.52
C LEU A 732 -48.20 0.23 25.91
N LYS A 733 -47.85 0.27 27.20
CA LYS A 733 -46.69 1.03 27.69
C LYS A 733 -45.38 0.56 27.06
N ASN A 734 -45.20 -0.75 26.88
CA ASN A 734 -44.03 -1.33 26.24
C ASN A 734 -43.93 -0.96 24.76
N VAL A 735 -45.07 -0.93 24.05
CA VAL A 735 -45.13 -0.49 22.66
C VAL A 735 -44.74 0.98 22.57
N LEU A 736 -45.39 1.86 23.34
CA LEU A 736 -45.07 3.30 23.34
C LEU A 736 -43.61 3.58 23.72
N ALA A 737 -43.09 2.91 24.75
CA ALA A 737 -41.68 3.01 25.14
C ALA A 737 -40.74 2.54 24.03
N ARG A 738 -41.13 1.52 23.26
CA ARG A 738 -40.34 1.04 22.13
C ARG A 738 -40.33 2.04 20.97
N VAL A 739 -41.45 2.71 20.69
CA VAL A 739 -41.54 3.78 19.67
C VAL A 739 -40.65 4.96 20.07
N ALA A 740 -40.67 5.35 21.35
CA ALA A 740 -39.86 6.44 21.88
C ALA A 740 -38.36 6.09 22.07
N ALA A 741 -37.96 4.82 21.90
CA ALA A 741 -36.62 4.35 22.24
C ALA A 741 -35.48 5.08 21.51
N SER A 742 -35.71 5.64 20.33
CA SER A 742 -34.69 6.42 19.59
C SER A 742 -34.43 7.81 20.18
N GLN A 743 -35.21 8.23 21.17
CA GLN A 743 -35.06 9.51 21.89
C GLN A 743 -34.30 9.36 23.22
N ALA A 744 -33.81 8.16 23.54
CA ALA A 744 -33.05 7.90 24.76
C ALA A 744 -31.77 8.74 24.85
N ALA A 745 -31.23 8.91 26.06
CA ALA A 745 -29.98 9.65 26.30
C ALA A 745 -28.78 9.12 25.50
N SER A 746 -28.77 7.82 25.19
CA SER A 746 -27.74 7.16 24.37
C SER A 746 -27.82 7.45 22.87
N ALA A 747 -28.84 8.19 22.40
CA ALA A 747 -28.99 8.53 21.00
C ALA A 747 -28.08 9.72 20.60
N ILE A 748 -27.41 9.60 19.46
CA ILE A 748 -26.63 10.69 18.86
C ILE A 748 -27.55 11.62 18.04
N THR A 749 -27.07 12.82 17.72
CA THR A 749 -27.84 13.77 16.89
C THR A 749 -27.82 13.39 15.41
N ALA A 750 -28.80 13.88 14.65
CA ALA A 750 -28.85 13.65 13.21
C ALA A 750 -27.67 14.33 12.49
N GLU A 751 -27.18 15.45 13.02
CA GLU A 751 -26.03 16.20 12.49
C GLU A 751 -24.74 15.40 12.62
N GLU A 752 -24.43 14.88 13.82
CA GLU A 752 -23.23 14.07 14.07
C GLU A 752 -23.21 12.81 13.19
N PHE A 753 -24.37 12.13 13.12
CA PHE A 753 -24.56 10.99 12.23
C PHE A 753 -24.30 11.37 10.77
N SER A 754 -24.88 12.48 10.30
CA SER A 754 -24.80 12.92 8.90
C SER A 754 -23.39 13.31 8.51
N GLN A 755 -22.65 14.01 9.38
CA GLN A 755 -21.24 14.35 9.12
C GLN A 755 -20.38 13.10 8.90
N THR A 756 -20.59 12.08 9.73
CA THR A 756 -19.87 10.80 9.60
C THR A 756 -20.24 10.08 8.30
N VAL A 757 -21.53 10.07 7.94
CA VAL A 757 -22.00 9.42 6.71
C VAL A 757 -21.50 10.13 5.46
N VAL A 758 -21.60 11.46 5.41
CA VAL A 758 -21.15 12.27 4.27
C VAL A 758 -19.66 12.06 4.03
N LYS A 759 -18.83 12.18 5.07
CA LYS A 759 -17.39 11.95 4.98
C LYS A 759 -17.05 10.57 4.41
N ALA A 760 -17.75 9.53 4.87
CA ALA A 760 -17.53 8.16 4.41
C ALA A 760 -18.01 7.93 2.96
N SER A 761 -19.16 8.51 2.59
CA SER A 761 -19.76 8.37 1.26
C SER A 761 -19.02 9.13 0.15
N LEU A 762 -18.35 10.23 0.49
CA LEU A 762 -17.59 11.06 -0.45
C LEU A 762 -16.16 10.55 -0.71
N ALA A 763 -15.68 9.60 0.09
CA ALA A 763 -14.35 9.00 -0.05
C ALA A 763 -14.18 8.30 -1.42
N SER A 764 -12.94 8.19 -1.91
CA SER A 764 -12.64 7.51 -3.18
C SER A 764 -13.07 6.03 -3.19
N LYS A 765 -13.10 5.40 -2.02
CA LYS A 765 -13.59 4.03 -1.80
C LYS A 765 -14.56 4.03 -0.62
N PRO A 766 -15.84 4.37 -0.85
CA PRO A 766 -16.85 4.35 0.19
C PRO A 766 -16.95 2.96 0.85
N PRO A 767 -17.11 2.87 2.17
CA PRO A 767 -17.26 1.58 2.83
C PRO A 767 -18.56 0.91 2.38
N ARG A 768 -18.56 -0.42 2.22
CA ARG A 768 -19.79 -1.16 1.86
C ARG A 768 -20.88 -1.10 2.95
N PHE A 769 -20.46 -0.97 4.21
CA PHE A 769 -21.32 -1.12 5.38
C PHE A 769 -20.87 -0.17 6.49
N MET A 770 -21.82 0.52 7.10
CA MET A 770 -21.59 1.41 8.24
C MET A 770 -22.70 1.23 9.26
N MET A 771 -22.36 0.92 10.50
CA MET A 771 -23.34 0.89 11.60
C MET A 771 -22.99 2.00 12.61
N LEU A 772 -23.88 3.00 12.74
CA LEU A 772 -23.61 4.25 13.48
C LEU A 772 -24.80 4.62 14.37
N GLY A 773 -24.52 5.29 15.49
CA GLY A 773 -25.52 5.75 16.44
C GLY A 773 -25.60 4.97 17.73
N GLY A 774 -26.51 5.40 18.61
CA GLY A 774 -26.65 4.84 19.95
C GLY A 774 -26.94 3.34 19.93
N THR A 775 -26.36 2.60 20.88
CA THR A 775 -26.54 1.15 21.08
C THR A 775 -26.06 0.22 19.95
N THR A 776 -25.45 0.75 18.88
CA THR A 776 -24.95 -0.06 17.75
C THR A 776 -23.89 -1.09 18.16
N TYR A 777 -23.00 -0.75 19.09
CA TYR A 777 -22.01 -1.71 19.63
C TYR A 777 -22.66 -2.95 20.24
N LEU A 778 -23.76 -2.76 20.97
CA LEU A 778 -24.53 -3.86 21.56
C LEU A 778 -25.15 -4.74 20.47
N PHE A 779 -25.78 -4.13 19.45
CA PHE A 779 -26.33 -4.89 18.32
C PHE A 779 -25.25 -5.67 17.55
N ARG A 780 -24.03 -5.11 17.39
CA ARG A 780 -22.90 -5.83 16.78
C ARG A 780 -22.53 -7.07 17.56
N ILE A 781 -22.50 -7.01 18.90
CA ILE A 781 -22.18 -8.17 19.75
C ILE A 781 -23.31 -9.19 19.71
N ILE A 782 -24.56 -8.74 19.90
CA ILE A 782 -25.72 -9.65 19.97
C ILE A 782 -25.92 -10.40 18.65
N ALA A 783 -25.53 -9.82 17.52
CA ALA A 783 -25.57 -10.49 16.22
C ALA A 783 -24.70 -11.75 16.12
N TRP A 784 -23.68 -11.91 16.98
CA TRP A 784 -22.86 -13.12 17.04
C TRP A 784 -23.45 -14.22 17.93
N PHE A 785 -24.48 -13.93 18.72
CA PHE A 785 -25.09 -14.93 19.59
C PHE A 785 -26.02 -15.85 18.80
N PRO A 786 -26.25 -17.09 19.27
CA PRO A 786 -27.29 -17.94 18.72
C PRO A 786 -28.62 -17.17 18.64
N ARG A 787 -29.30 -17.25 17.49
CA ARG A 787 -30.48 -16.40 17.19
C ARG A 787 -31.54 -16.46 18.28
N THR A 788 -31.79 -17.65 18.85
CA THR A 788 -32.71 -17.85 19.97
C THR A 788 -32.34 -17.01 21.20
N TRP A 789 -31.06 -16.93 21.54
CA TRP A 789 -30.58 -16.14 22.68
C TRP A 789 -30.78 -14.65 22.44
N ALA A 790 -30.41 -14.15 21.26
CA ALA A 790 -30.62 -12.76 20.87
C ALA A 790 -32.10 -12.37 20.98
N LEU A 791 -33.00 -13.21 20.45
CA LEU A 791 -34.45 -12.97 20.51
C LEU A 791 -34.99 -13.01 21.94
N LEU A 792 -34.55 -13.96 22.78
CA LEU A 792 -34.97 -14.03 24.19
C LEU A 792 -34.49 -12.83 25.01
N MET A 793 -33.28 -12.32 24.74
CA MET A 793 -32.78 -11.10 25.38
C MET A 793 -33.65 -9.89 25.02
N PHE A 794 -33.97 -9.71 23.74
CA PHE A 794 -34.81 -8.59 23.31
C PHE A 794 -36.25 -8.73 23.79
N TRP A 795 -36.81 -9.95 23.79
CA TRP A 795 -38.11 -10.23 24.41
C TRP A 795 -38.11 -9.75 25.87
N ARG A 796 -37.20 -10.28 26.70
CA ARG A 796 -37.09 -9.90 28.11
C ARG A 796 -36.85 -8.41 28.32
N ARG A 797 -36.13 -7.73 27.42
CA ARG A 797 -35.86 -6.29 27.52
C ARG A 797 -37.08 -5.43 27.21
N PHE A 798 -37.90 -5.84 26.25
CA PHE A 798 -39.00 -5.03 25.72
C PHE A 798 -40.38 -5.45 26.22
N THR A 799 -40.51 -6.52 27.01
CA THR A 799 -41.78 -6.96 27.62
C THR A 799 -41.80 -6.87 29.15
N LYS A 800 -40.74 -6.37 29.78
CA LYS A 800 -40.72 -6.10 31.22
C LYS A 800 -41.85 -5.15 31.61
N PRO A 801 -42.58 -5.41 32.73
CA PRO A 801 -43.58 -4.48 33.25
C PRO A 801 -42.96 -3.11 33.50
N ILE A 802 -43.59 -2.07 32.97
CA ILE A 802 -43.22 -0.67 33.22
C ILE A 802 -44.13 -0.18 34.35
N LYS A 803 -43.54 0.03 35.55
CA LYS A 803 -44.25 0.58 36.71
C LYS A 803 -44.76 2.00 36.38
N ASP A 804 -45.92 2.35 36.93
CA ASP A 804 -46.53 3.68 36.81
C ASP A 804 -45.61 4.81 37.28
#